data_AF-A0A434AFH2-F1
#
_entry.id   AF-A0A434AFH2-F1
#
_cell.length_a   1.000
_cell.length_b   1.000
_cell.length_c   1.000
_cell.angle_alpha   90.00
_cell.angle_beta   90.00
_cell.angle_gamma   90.00
#
_symmetry.space_group_name_H-M   'P 1'
#
loop_
_entity.id
_entity.type
_entity.pdbx_description
1 polymer ?
#
loop_
_entity_poly.entity_id
_entity_poly.type
_entity_poly.pdbx_seq_one_letter_code
_entity_poly.pdbx_strand_id
1 'polypeptide(L)'
;MLSIISGKRFYFLVFLVFVLVLFSLKVVAANSSDRLKHKAEKAVREFVENASKDVVYTFKYDSIRLNSREKEMILYMNSTFSYMPFRIETVNAFKEDLKNRLGRRFQNYTLRIQSMGMDISELIPNYYRKGIVPVAKDRLSPEKNVCKPLVRRVEAQPDPVKGLKNKHIALWPSHGWYYENTLDRWEWQRARVFTSVEDLWSTEFVLPYIAPMLENAGANVLIPRERDIQRNEVIVDQDWSSRGAEYKELDEGWEQNSQSGFANKYPFYLEGENPFEMGESRQCEAKNKVSSTIQYIPSFPADGAYAVYVSYSVDDDNVTDAHYTLYYNGGKTEFLVNQSMGGKTWVYLGTFQFKKGKHPDIGRLELTNQSEEDGNWVSADAVRFGGGMGNIARGKDADLEALRRERDRLGFEMDSSIWQKYTSNRPRYQEAARYYLQYAGMPDSLVYSINKKNNSNYSYRGKDASKFQKRESGKTDYKDDYMCRGEWVDYLIGSPSGPTKNPQVKGLGIPVDMALAFHTDAGFTPNDSIIGTLTIYNTTHGESEFPNGQSKWASRDLADIVQTQVVEDIRKLYEPKWTRRGMWNKQYSEAFRPKVPTMLSEMMSHHNFADMYQAMDPKFQFNVSRAYYKGILKFLSAQDGQDYVVQPLPIDHFRIEERENGIILFWKAVEDPLEPTAKPEAYKVYTRIEDGGFDNGTLAENTEYNMVNLKPGVIYSFKITAINKGGESFPSEILAYCKSKDGQKPVLIVNGFDRIVAPQGFDDGKRAGFMSAEDEGVAYKRNIAYVGDQYDFDRKSPWLDDDASGHGSSYADQEAHIIPGNSFDYPYVHGKAFRNNGFGFVSMSDEAFEEMNWNPGDYSVLDILFGEEKTTKRIYGLENKDFTIYTPKMMQAIRKYIHTDHAKMIISGAYIGTDLKICGDSLAKNFAEQELHFLFRTNHASKLGGLYHPNEVKADFTGNYQFETGYNPEIYKVEAPDAIEPLGDNANVLLRYRENNKSAGVVYDGDYQSILLGFPFETLVSQQDRDELMKQMLQFFKKKKK
;
A
#
# COMPACT_ATOMS: atom_id res chain seq x y z
N MET A 1 25.05 -50.35 99.20
CA MET A 1 25.73 -49.35 98.36
C MET A 1 25.47 -49.73 96.90
N LEU A 2 24.41 -49.19 96.29
CA LEU A 2 24.12 -49.26 94.84
C LEU A 2 22.88 -48.41 94.55
N SER A 3 23.08 -47.11 94.35
CA SER A 3 22.15 -46.23 93.65
C SER A 3 23.02 -45.14 93.04
N ILE A 4 23.14 -45.17 91.71
CA ILE A 4 23.43 -44.08 90.74
C ILE A 4 23.57 -44.80 89.39
N ILE A 5 22.46 -45.32 88.87
CA ILE A 5 22.32 -45.64 87.44
C ILE A 5 20.93 -45.15 87.02
N SER A 6 20.72 -43.83 87.00
CA SER A 6 19.48 -43.28 86.41
C SER A 6 19.65 -42.00 85.60
N GLY A 7 20.78 -41.30 85.67
CA GLY A 7 21.00 -40.08 84.85
C GLY A 7 21.41 -40.38 83.39
N LYS A 8 22.51 -41.11 83.18
CA LYS A 8 23.14 -41.23 81.83
C LYS A 8 22.29 -41.99 80.80
N ARG A 9 21.53 -43.01 81.21
CA ARG A 9 20.64 -43.75 80.28
C ARG A 9 19.42 -42.94 79.86
N PHE A 10 18.89 -42.06 80.73
CA PHE A 10 17.76 -41.21 80.41
C PHE A 10 18.14 -40.12 79.39
N TYR A 11 19.26 -39.41 79.60
CA TYR A 11 19.74 -38.41 78.64
C TYR A 11 20.17 -39.01 77.29
N PHE A 12 20.74 -40.21 77.27
CA PHE A 12 21.08 -40.90 76.02
C PHE A 12 19.83 -41.35 75.25
N LEU A 13 18.78 -41.82 75.94
CA LEU A 13 17.51 -42.19 75.31
C LEU A 13 16.77 -40.96 74.77
N VAL A 14 16.75 -39.86 75.52
CA VAL A 14 16.14 -38.58 75.07
C VAL A 14 16.91 -38.02 73.87
N PHE A 15 18.24 -38.06 73.87
CA PHE A 15 19.07 -37.64 72.73
C PHE A 15 18.85 -38.53 71.50
N LEU A 16 18.76 -39.86 71.67
CA LEU A 16 18.49 -40.80 70.57
C LEU A 16 17.09 -40.59 69.99
N VAL A 17 16.08 -40.37 70.83
CA VAL A 17 14.72 -40.02 70.41
C VAL A 17 14.70 -38.66 69.71
N PHE A 18 15.44 -37.66 70.21
CA PHE A 18 15.53 -36.34 69.57
C PHE A 18 16.23 -36.40 68.20
N VAL A 19 17.29 -37.21 68.06
CA VAL A 19 17.98 -37.46 66.79
C VAL A 19 17.11 -38.27 65.83
N LEU A 20 16.37 -39.28 66.31
CA LEU A 20 15.42 -40.05 65.50
C LEU A 20 14.21 -39.20 65.08
N VAL A 21 13.74 -38.28 65.94
CA VAL A 21 12.71 -37.29 65.62
C VAL A 21 13.25 -36.29 64.59
N LEU A 22 14.50 -35.81 64.71
CA LEU A 22 15.12 -34.93 63.71
C LEU A 22 15.37 -35.64 62.36
N PHE A 23 15.77 -36.91 62.37
CA PHE A 23 15.94 -37.72 61.16
C PHE A 23 14.60 -38.06 60.50
N SER A 24 13.59 -38.45 61.28
CA SER A 24 12.23 -38.70 60.76
C SER A 24 11.55 -37.42 60.28
N LEU A 25 11.75 -36.28 60.95
CA LEU A 25 11.31 -34.97 60.45
C LEU A 25 12.01 -34.56 59.16
N LYS A 26 13.32 -34.85 58.99
CA LYS A 26 14.04 -34.63 57.73
C LYS A 26 13.56 -35.55 56.60
N VAL A 27 13.29 -36.82 56.88
CA VAL A 27 12.76 -37.79 55.89
C VAL A 27 11.30 -37.47 55.51
N VAL A 28 10.47 -37.04 56.47
CA VAL A 28 9.09 -36.58 56.20
C VAL A 28 9.11 -35.25 55.44
N ALA A 29 10.02 -34.32 55.76
CA ALA A 29 10.19 -33.09 55.01
C ALA A 29 10.62 -33.35 53.56
N ALA A 30 11.61 -34.23 53.34
CA ALA A 30 12.06 -34.65 52.00
C ALA A 30 10.94 -35.35 51.21
N ASN A 31 10.24 -36.33 51.81
CA ASN A 31 9.11 -37.01 51.17
C ASN A 31 7.90 -36.08 50.92
N SER A 32 7.68 -35.06 51.76
CA SER A 32 6.63 -34.06 51.53
C SER A 32 7.01 -33.09 50.39
N SER A 33 8.29 -32.74 50.28
CA SER A 33 8.86 -31.93 49.21
C SER A 33 8.76 -32.63 47.85
N ASP A 34 9.09 -33.93 47.78
CA ASP A 34 8.97 -34.72 46.54
C ASP A 34 7.51 -34.93 46.11
N ARG A 35 6.59 -35.13 47.06
CA ARG A 35 5.15 -35.21 46.78
C ARG A 35 4.56 -33.88 46.28
N LEU A 36 5.01 -32.75 46.83
CA LEU A 36 4.62 -31.42 46.36
C LEU A 36 5.14 -31.17 44.95
N LYS A 37 6.41 -31.50 44.68
CA LYS A 37 7.03 -31.38 43.35
C LYS A 37 6.31 -32.23 42.31
N HIS A 38 6.04 -33.50 42.59
CA HIS A 38 5.30 -34.37 41.67
C HIS A 38 3.87 -33.87 41.38
N LYS A 39 3.20 -33.32 42.40
CA LYS A 39 1.88 -32.69 42.22
C LYS A 39 1.95 -31.45 41.31
N ALA A 40 2.95 -30.60 41.51
CA ALA A 40 3.18 -29.43 40.67
C ALA A 40 3.48 -29.84 39.22
N GLU A 41 4.34 -30.83 39.00
CA GLU A 41 4.65 -31.35 37.67
C GLU A 41 3.43 -31.92 36.95
N LYS A 42 2.56 -32.66 37.65
CA LYS A 42 1.30 -33.15 37.07
C LYS A 42 0.38 -31.99 36.69
N ALA A 43 0.16 -31.05 37.59
CA ALA A 43 -0.69 -29.88 37.34
C ALA A 43 -0.17 -29.04 36.16
N VAL A 44 1.14 -28.85 36.07
CA VAL A 44 1.79 -28.13 34.96
C VAL A 44 1.62 -28.88 33.64
N ARG A 45 1.80 -30.21 33.61
CA ARG A 45 1.59 -30.99 32.38
C ARG A 45 0.16 -30.82 31.85
N GLU A 46 -0.83 -30.94 32.73
CA GLU A 46 -2.23 -30.77 32.36
C GLU A 46 -2.55 -29.33 31.94
N PHE A 47 -1.96 -28.33 32.60
CA PHE A 47 -2.05 -26.91 32.22
C PHE A 47 -1.50 -26.67 30.81
N VAL A 48 -0.28 -27.15 30.53
CA VAL A 48 0.39 -26.95 29.22
C VAL A 48 -0.37 -27.66 28.11
N GLU A 49 -0.85 -28.88 28.35
CA GLU A 49 -1.70 -29.60 27.41
C GLU A 49 -2.98 -28.82 27.12
N ASN A 50 -3.65 -28.29 28.15
CA ASN A 50 -4.87 -27.52 28.00
C ASN A 50 -4.63 -26.18 27.28
N ALA A 51 -3.57 -25.46 27.63
CA ALA A 51 -3.19 -24.21 26.98
C ALA A 51 -2.85 -24.39 25.49
N SER A 52 -2.54 -25.62 25.06
CA SER A 52 -2.19 -25.95 23.68
C SER A 52 -3.38 -26.36 22.80
N LYS A 53 -4.60 -26.52 23.34
CA LYS A 53 -5.73 -27.15 22.63
C LYS A 53 -6.32 -26.34 21.47
N ASP A 54 -6.21 -25.01 21.51
CA ASP A 54 -6.89 -24.09 20.57
C ASP A 54 -5.92 -23.05 19.96
N VAL A 55 -4.65 -23.42 19.82
CA VAL A 55 -3.59 -22.56 19.28
C VAL A 55 -2.79 -23.28 18.20
N VAL A 56 -2.18 -22.51 17.28
CA VAL A 56 -1.39 -23.05 16.17
C VAL A 56 -0.15 -23.82 16.66
N TYR A 57 0.36 -23.50 17.85
CA TYR A 57 1.59 -24.06 18.39
C TYR A 57 1.36 -24.91 19.63
N THR A 58 1.97 -26.09 19.68
CA THR A 58 2.04 -26.87 20.92
C THR A 58 3.04 -26.25 21.89
N PHE A 59 2.57 -25.87 23.08
CA PHE A 59 3.42 -25.27 24.10
C PHE A 59 4.19 -26.33 24.89
N LYS A 60 5.36 -25.92 25.42
CA LYS A 60 6.19 -26.75 26.31
C LYS A 60 6.69 -25.88 27.47
N TYR A 61 6.89 -26.53 28.62
CA TYR A 61 7.59 -25.91 29.74
C TYR A 61 9.02 -26.44 29.83
N ASP A 62 9.94 -25.57 30.22
CA ASP A 62 11.36 -25.88 30.39
C ASP A 62 11.63 -26.44 31.80
N SER A 63 11.11 -25.77 32.84
CA SER A 63 11.32 -26.18 34.23
C SER A 63 10.29 -25.59 35.20
N ILE A 64 10.29 -26.10 36.44
CA ILE A 64 9.49 -25.59 37.56
C ILE A 64 10.44 -25.30 38.73
N ARG A 65 10.41 -24.08 39.26
CA ARG A 65 11.08 -23.72 40.52
C ARG A 65 10.05 -23.65 41.64
N LEU A 66 10.23 -24.48 42.67
CA LEU A 66 9.38 -24.50 43.85
C LEU A 66 10.18 -24.07 45.07
N ASN A 67 9.81 -22.94 45.68
CA ASN A 67 10.36 -22.49 46.95
C ASN A 67 9.31 -22.62 48.06
N SER A 68 9.34 -23.76 48.75
CA SER A 68 8.39 -24.05 49.84
C SER A 68 8.56 -23.15 51.06
N ARG A 69 9.72 -22.49 51.24
CA ARG A 69 9.98 -21.57 52.36
C ARG A 69 9.33 -20.21 52.12
N GLU A 70 9.53 -19.67 50.92
CA GLU A 70 8.95 -18.38 50.50
C GLU A 70 7.51 -18.53 50.00
N LYS A 71 7.00 -19.77 49.90
CA LYS A 71 5.72 -20.10 49.28
C LYS A 71 5.65 -19.49 47.88
N GLU A 72 6.65 -19.75 47.05
CA GLU A 72 6.70 -19.30 45.67
C GLU A 72 6.82 -20.50 44.72
N MET A 73 6.12 -20.43 43.59
CA MET A 73 6.30 -21.34 42.47
C MET A 73 6.42 -20.54 41.18
N ILE A 74 7.48 -20.81 40.42
CA ILE A 74 7.71 -20.25 39.09
C ILE A 74 7.67 -21.37 38.06
N LEU A 75 6.77 -21.25 37.09
CA LEU A 75 6.71 -22.08 35.89
C LEU A 75 7.48 -21.40 34.76
N TYR A 76 8.53 -22.03 34.25
CA TYR A 76 9.28 -21.54 33.10
C TYR A 76 8.77 -22.21 31.83
N MET A 77 8.11 -21.43 30.97
CA MET A 77 7.63 -21.82 29.66
C MET A 77 8.69 -21.51 28.60
N ASN A 78 8.78 -22.35 27.57
CA ASN A 78 9.67 -22.09 26.44
C ASN A 78 9.22 -20.84 25.65
N SER A 79 10.05 -20.38 24.71
CA SER A 79 9.77 -19.15 23.94
C SER A 79 8.53 -19.26 23.03
N THR A 80 8.13 -20.46 22.60
CA THR A 80 6.92 -20.68 21.80
C THR A 80 5.66 -20.20 22.52
N PHE A 81 5.62 -20.28 23.86
CA PHE A 81 4.50 -19.76 24.64
C PHE A 81 4.33 -18.24 24.49
N SER A 82 5.40 -17.51 24.15
CA SER A 82 5.35 -16.07 23.92
C SER A 82 5.03 -15.65 22.48
N TYR A 83 4.78 -16.62 21.60
CA TYR A 83 4.33 -16.35 20.23
C TYR A 83 2.88 -15.86 20.18
N MET A 84 2.09 -16.14 21.22
CA MET A 84 0.72 -15.62 21.35
C MET A 84 0.71 -14.25 22.03
N PRO A 85 -0.31 -13.42 21.76
CA PRO A 85 -0.52 -12.17 22.49
C PRO A 85 -0.97 -12.46 23.93
N PHE A 86 -0.54 -11.61 24.87
CA PHE A 86 -1.02 -11.64 26.25
C PHE A 86 -1.87 -10.39 26.53
N ARG A 87 -3.02 -10.61 27.16
CA ARG A 87 -3.94 -9.59 27.70
C ARG A 87 -4.21 -9.89 29.18
N ILE A 88 -4.69 -8.90 29.92
CA ILE A 88 -4.95 -9.00 31.36
C ILE A 88 -5.83 -10.22 31.66
N GLU A 89 -6.88 -10.41 30.87
CA GLU A 89 -7.86 -11.48 30.99
C GLU A 89 -7.20 -12.85 30.76
N THR A 90 -6.42 -12.99 29.69
CA THR A 90 -5.72 -14.25 29.37
C THR A 90 -4.64 -14.62 30.40
N VAL A 91 -3.90 -13.62 30.91
CA VAL A 91 -2.88 -13.83 31.95
C VAL A 91 -3.53 -14.30 33.25
N ASN A 92 -4.63 -13.66 33.65
CA ASN A 92 -5.39 -14.07 34.82
C ASN A 92 -5.97 -15.48 34.64
N ALA A 93 -6.56 -15.77 33.48
CA ALA A 93 -7.09 -17.10 33.17
C ALA A 93 -6.03 -18.20 33.26
N PHE A 94 -4.82 -17.98 32.73
CA PHE A 94 -3.73 -18.95 32.86
C PHE A 94 -3.23 -19.11 34.30
N LYS A 95 -3.10 -18.02 35.05
CA LYS A 95 -2.72 -18.08 36.47
C LYS A 95 -3.79 -18.81 37.30
N GLU A 96 -5.07 -18.59 37.01
CA GLU A 96 -6.19 -19.27 37.66
C GLU A 96 -6.29 -20.76 37.29
N ASP A 97 -6.18 -21.11 36.01
CA ASP A 97 -6.18 -22.52 35.57
C ASP A 97 -5.05 -23.30 36.25
N LEU A 98 -3.83 -22.75 36.25
CA LEU A 98 -2.70 -23.36 36.93
C LEU A 98 -2.95 -23.48 38.45
N LYS A 99 -3.47 -22.42 39.09
CA LYS A 99 -3.79 -22.42 40.54
C LYS A 99 -4.84 -23.49 40.88
N ASN A 100 -5.88 -23.62 40.07
CA ASN A 100 -6.95 -24.60 40.26
C ASN A 100 -6.41 -26.03 40.15
N ARG A 101 -5.56 -26.32 39.16
CA ARG A 101 -4.92 -27.63 38.99
C ARG A 101 -3.94 -27.97 40.12
N LEU A 102 -3.20 -26.99 40.62
CA LEU A 102 -2.32 -27.16 41.79
C LEU A 102 -3.12 -27.47 43.08
N GLY A 103 -4.31 -26.88 43.22
CA GLY A 103 -5.26 -27.12 44.31
C GLY A 103 -4.79 -26.61 45.68
N ARG A 104 -5.57 -26.92 46.74
CA ARG A 104 -5.46 -26.33 48.09
C ARG A 104 -4.04 -26.26 48.69
N ARG A 105 -3.14 -27.20 48.36
CA ARG A 105 -1.76 -27.22 48.90
C ARG A 105 -0.90 -26.03 48.44
N PHE A 106 -1.25 -25.43 47.31
CA PHE A 106 -0.57 -24.25 46.75
C PHE A 106 -1.40 -22.97 46.89
N GLN A 107 -2.50 -22.99 47.67
CA GLN A 107 -3.41 -21.85 47.79
C GLN A 107 -2.73 -20.58 48.31
N ASN A 108 -1.74 -20.75 49.18
CA ASN A 108 -0.96 -19.66 49.78
C ASN A 108 0.38 -19.42 49.05
N TYR A 109 0.57 -20.02 47.86
CA TYR A 109 1.77 -19.79 47.06
C TYR A 109 1.57 -18.62 46.10
N THR A 110 2.60 -17.79 45.97
CA THR A 110 2.72 -16.84 44.87
C THR A 110 3.10 -17.62 43.62
N LEU A 111 2.29 -17.51 42.57
CA LEU A 111 2.51 -18.20 41.31
C LEU A 111 2.98 -17.21 40.24
N ARG A 112 4.08 -17.54 39.57
CA ARG A 112 4.56 -16.83 38.38
C ARG A 112 4.65 -17.78 37.22
N ILE A 113 4.24 -17.31 36.05
CA ILE A 113 4.42 -18.01 34.79
C ILE A 113 5.35 -17.13 33.97
N GLN A 114 6.52 -17.66 33.63
CA GLN A 114 7.53 -16.92 32.89
C GLN A 114 7.74 -17.52 31.51
N SER A 115 8.03 -16.67 30.53
CA SER A 115 8.50 -17.06 29.21
C SER A 115 9.47 -15.99 28.72
N MET A 116 10.52 -16.40 28.01
CA MET A 116 11.62 -15.51 27.57
C MET A 116 12.26 -14.72 28.74
N GLY A 117 12.29 -15.30 29.95
CA GLY A 117 12.85 -14.66 31.14
C GLY A 117 11.97 -13.60 31.81
N MET A 118 10.75 -13.34 31.33
CA MET A 118 9.81 -12.36 31.89
C MET A 118 8.55 -13.03 32.43
N ASP A 119 7.89 -12.48 33.45
CA ASP A 119 6.52 -12.90 33.79
C ASP A 119 5.58 -12.55 32.64
N ILE A 120 4.63 -13.44 32.32
CA ILE A 120 3.72 -13.23 31.19
C ILE A 120 2.86 -11.96 31.32
N SER A 121 2.69 -11.42 32.54
CA SER A 121 2.04 -10.11 32.73
C SER A 121 2.88 -8.93 32.21
N GLU A 122 4.21 -9.06 32.20
CA GLU A 122 5.12 -8.04 31.65
C GLU A 122 5.18 -8.10 30.12
N LEU A 123 4.71 -9.19 29.52
CA LEU A 123 4.57 -9.34 28.06
C LEU A 123 3.28 -8.70 27.51
N ILE A 124 2.50 -8.00 28.34
CA ILE A 124 1.38 -7.19 27.88
C ILE A 124 1.93 -5.85 27.35
N PRO A 125 1.67 -5.48 26.08
CA PRO A 125 2.10 -4.19 25.55
C PRO A 125 1.52 -3.01 26.33
N ASN A 126 2.27 -1.89 26.44
CA ASN A 126 1.81 -0.71 27.20
C ASN A 126 0.39 -0.25 26.82
N TYR A 127 0.05 -0.27 25.53
CA TYR A 127 -1.29 0.04 25.02
C TYR A 127 -2.42 -0.78 25.67
N TYR A 128 -2.17 -2.05 25.99
CA TYR A 128 -3.18 -2.96 26.56
C TYR A 128 -3.14 -3.05 28.10
N ARG A 129 -2.26 -2.28 28.78
CA ARG A 129 -2.14 -2.33 30.26
C ARG A 129 -3.25 -1.59 31.00
N LYS A 130 -3.88 -0.58 30.37
CA LYS A 130 -5.04 0.19 30.87
C LYS A 130 -4.95 0.64 32.34
N GLY A 131 -3.75 0.93 32.84
CA GLY A 131 -3.51 1.31 34.24
C GLY A 131 -3.67 0.18 35.28
N ILE A 132 -4.02 -1.04 34.85
CA ILE A 132 -4.18 -2.23 35.72
C ILE A 132 -2.82 -2.89 35.97
N VAL A 133 -2.00 -2.99 34.92
CA VAL A 133 -0.59 -3.42 35.02
C VAL A 133 0.28 -2.16 34.96
N PRO A 134 1.30 -2.00 35.83
CA PRO A 134 2.19 -0.84 35.78
C PRO A 134 2.78 -0.64 34.38
N VAL A 135 2.86 0.60 33.91
CA VAL A 135 3.47 0.93 32.61
C VAL A 135 4.95 0.55 32.63
N ALA A 136 5.43 -0.14 31.58
CA ALA A 136 6.85 -0.41 31.36
C ALA A 136 7.50 0.86 30.80
N LYS A 137 8.07 1.67 31.70
CA LYS A 137 8.67 2.98 31.35
C LYS A 137 9.90 2.85 30.45
N ASP A 138 10.66 1.76 30.60
CA ASP A 138 11.82 1.42 29.78
C ASP A 138 11.46 1.20 28.30
N ARG A 139 10.22 0.80 27.99
CA ARG A 139 9.74 0.57 26.62
C ARG A 139 9.22 1.82 25.92
N LEU A 140 9.05 2.93 26.65
CA LEU A 140 8.62 4.19 26.07
C LEU A 140 9.81 4.91 25.44
N SER A 141 9.56 5.68 24.38
CA SER A 141 10.60 6.55 23.81
C SER A 141 11.10 7.52 24.90
N PRO A 142 12.43 7.58 25.15
CA PRO A 142 13.01 8.47 26.14
C PRO A 142 13.06 9.92 25.65
N GLU A 143 13.10 10.13 24.33
CA GLU A 143 13.11 11.46 23.73
C GLU A 143 11.69 11.89 23.35
N LYS A 144 11.26 13.02 23.93
CA LYS A 144 9.99 13.71 23.60
C LYS A 144 10.21 14.97 22.76
N ASN A 145 11.32 15.03 22.02
CA ASN A 145 11.66 16.24 21.30
C ASN A 145 10.71 16.42 20.13
N VAL A 146 9.94 17.49 20.16
CA VAL A 146 9.14 17.95 19.02
C VAL A 146 10.12 18.46 17.97
N CYS A 147 10.64 17.57 17.14
CA CYS A 147 11.46 17.94 15.99
C CYS A 147 10.56 18.48 14.87
N LYS A 148 10.97 19.57 14.21
CA LYS A 148 10.31 20.03 12.98
C LYS A 148 10.49 18.92 11.92
N PRO A 149 9.39 18.37 11.34
CA PRO A 149 9.47 17.28 10.36
C PRO A 149 10.35 17.62 9.15
N LEU A 150 10.82 16.58 8.44
CA LEU A 150 11.68 16.72 7.27
C LEU A 150 11.01 17.56 6.17
N VAL A 151 9.74 17.26 5.87
CA VAL A 151 8.90 18.03 4.95
C VAL A 151 7.58 18.39 5.61
N ARG A 152 7.15 19.64 5.43
CA ARG A 152 5.86 20.18 5.85
C ARG A 152 5.20 20.90 4.68
N ARG A 153 3.88 20.78 4.56
CA ARG A 153 3.09 21.62 3.63
C ARG A 153 2.57 22.85 4.38
N VAL A 154 2.68 24.03 3.78
CA VAL A 154 2.27 25.30 4.41
C VAL A 154 0.75 25.36 4.63
N GLU A 155 -0.03 24.89 3.65
CA GLU A 155 -1.51 24.97 3.66
C GLU A 155 -2.20 23.61 3.92
N ALA A 156 -1.53 22.65 4.57
CA ALA A 156 -2.17 21.37 4.91
C ALA A 156 -3.16 21.55 6.07
N GLN A 157 -4.42 21.87 5.71
CA GLN A 157 -5.53 21.92 6.65
C GLN A 157 -6.52 20.77 6.42
N PRO A 158 -7.10 20.24 7.51
CA PRO A 158 -6.75 20.42 8.92
C PRO A 158 -5.49 19.64 9.36
N ASP A 159 -4.88 20.12 10.43
CA ASP A 159 -3.67 19.58 11.06
C ASP A 159 -3.96 18.29 11.86
N PRO A 160 -3.31 17.14 11.57
CA PRO A 160 -3.61 15.85 12.18
C PRO A 160 -3.00 15.69 13.59
N VAL A 161 -3.44 16.53 14.53
CA VAL A 161 -2.91 16.62 15.90
C VAL A 161 -3.08 15.37 16.76
N LYS A 162 -3.96 14.44 16.38
CA LYS A 162 -4.15 13.11 17.00
C LYS A 162 -3.82 11.95 16.03
N GLY A 163 -3.18 12.28 14.90
CA GLY A 163 -2.66 11.34 13.93
C GLY A 163 -1.18 11.03 14.19
N LEU A 164 -0.38 11.07 13.12
CA LEU A 164 1.05 10.78 13.09
C LEU A 164 1.91 12.02 12.81
N LYS A 165 1.40 13.21 13.14
CA LYS A 165 2.15 14.45 12.99
C LYS A 165 3.53 14.37 13.68
N ASN A 166 4.56 14.86 13.00
CA ASN A 166 5.96 14.86 13.45
C ASN A 166 6.61 13.49 13.58
N LYS A 167 5.98 12.43 13.05
CA LYS A 167 6.57 11.09 13.04
C LYS A 167 7.35 10.83 11.76
N HIS A 168 8.51 10.20 11.88
CA HIS A 168 9.29 9.70 10.74
C HIS A 168 9.27 8.18 10.77
N ILE A 169 8.72 7.57 9.73
CA ILE A 169 8.52 6.12 9.65
C ILE A 169 9.34 5.58 8.49
N ALA A 170 10.25 4.66 8.79
CA ALA A 170 10.94 3.88 7.77
C ALA A 170 10.07 2.69 7.35
N LEU A 171 9.75 2.60 6.07
CA LEU A 171 8.85 1.59 5.52
C LEU A 171 9.41 1.01 4.23
N TRP A 172 9.35 -0.30 4.07
CA TRP A 172 9.72 -0.92 2.81
C TRP A 172 8.89 -2.17 2.50
N PRO A 173 8.59 -2.40 1.21
CA PRO A 173 8.09 -3.70 0.73
C PRO A 173 9.20 -4.75 0.79
N SER A 174 8.94 -5.97 0.30
CA SER A 174 9.87 -7.10 0.28
C SER A 174 11.08 -6.82 -0.65
N HIS A 175 11.69 -7.87 -1.18
CA HIS A 175 12.80 -7.84 -2.12
C HIS A 175 12.46 -7.13 -3.43
N GLY A 176 13.47 -6.91 -4.27
CA GLY A 176 13.32 -6.32 -5.59
C GLY A 176 14.26 -6.98 -6.59
N TRP A 177 14.11 -6.63 -7.86
CA TRP A 177 14.87 -7.19 -8.97
C TRP A 177 16.37 -6.99 -8.74
N TYR A 178 17.13 -8.08 -8.67
CA TYR A 178 18.55 -8.07 -8.33
C TYR A 178 19.40 -8.91 -9.27
N TYR A 179 20.70 -8.63 -9.29
CA TYR A 179 21.68 -9.36 -10.09
C TYR A 179 22.25 -10.55 -9.32
N GLU A 180 21.94 -11.76 -9.77
CA GLU A 180 22.49 -13.00 -9.24
C GLU A 180 23.85 -13.30 -9.90
N ASN A 181 24.92 -12.93 -9.19
CA ASN A 181 26.29 -13.02 -9.71
C ASN A 181 26.70 -14.47 -10.07
N THR A 182 26.13 -15.51 -9.44
CA THR A 182 26.49 -16.90 -9.74
C THR A 182 25.87 -17.43 -11.01
N LEU A 183 24.69 -16.92 -11.36
CA LEU A 183 23.93 -17.25 -12.56
C LEU A 183 24.16 -16.27 -13.71
N ASP A 184 24.82 -15.13 -13.44
CA ASP A 184 25.14 -14.08 -14.41
C ASP A 184 23.88 -13.51 -15.07
N ARG A 185 22.83 -13.29 -14.26
CA ARG A 185 21.52 -12.79 -14.70
C ARG A 185 20.87 -11.91 -13.65
N TRP A 186 19.91 -11.10 -14.09
CA TRP A 186 18.95 -10.46 -13.18
C TRP A 186 17.75 -11.38 -12.91
N GLU A 187 17.25 -11.38 -11.67
CA GLU A 187 16.13 -12.21 -11.25
C GLU A 187 15.34 -11.60 -10.08
N TRP A 188 14.15 -12.16 -9.82
CA TRP A 188 13.39 -11.95 -8.59
C TRP A 188 13.87 -12.92 -7.51
N GLN A 189 13.59 -12.61 -6.25
CA GLN A 189 13.87 -13.56 -5.18
C GLN A 189 12.91 -14.75 -5.22
N ARG A 190 11.66 -14.54 -5.64
CA ARG A 190 10.62 -15.59 -5.68
C ARG A 190 10.16 -15.95 -7.08
N ALA A 191 9.51 -17.11 -7.13
CA ALA A 191 8.79 -17.59 -8.29
C ALA A 191 7.61 -16.70 -8.70
N ARG A 192 7.28 -16.76 -9.99
CA ARG A 192 6.07 -16.17 -10.57
C ARG A 192 4.90 -17.11 -10.37
N VAL A 193 4.09 -16.84 -9.35
CA VAL A 193 2.94 -17.67 -9.01
C VAL A 193 1.67 -16.85 -8.88
N PHE A 194 0.56 -17.44 -9.33
CA PHE A 194 -0.77 -16.86 -9.25
C PHE A 194 -0.86 -15.45 -9.83
N THR A 195 -0.30 -15.26 -11.02
CA THR A 195 -0.27 -14.00 -11.79
C THR A 195 0.58 -12.86 -11.21
N SER A 196 1.36 -13.12 -10.15
CA SER A 196 2.23 -12.14 -9.51
C SER A 196 3.59 -12.73 -9.11
N VAL A 197 4.45 -11.88 -8.56
CA VAL A 197 5.65 -12.25 -7.78
C VAL A 197 5.67 -11.47 -6.46
N GLU A 198 6.15 -12.07 -5.37
CA GLU A 198 6.19 -11.46 -4.03
C GLU A 198 6.84 -10.06 -4.03
N ASP A 199 7.98 -9.94 -4.71
CA ASP A 199 8.84 -8.75 -4.78
C ASP A 199 8.08 -7.50 -5.30
N LEU A 200 7.14 -7.70 -6.23
CA LEU A 200 6.23 -6.66 -6.73
C LEU A 200 4.95 -6.58 -5.90
N TRP A 201 4.41 -7.72 -5.50
CA TRP A 201 3.13 -7.82 -4.81
C TRP A 201 3.10 -7.07 -3.48
N SER A 202 4.15 -7.18 -2.68
CA SER A 202 4.28 -6.41 -1.43
C SER A 202 4.28 -4.90 -1.68
N THR A 203 4.76 -4.46 -2.85
CA THR A 203 4.78 -3.06 -3.27
C THR A 203 3.37 -2.51 -3.52
N GLU A 204 2.42 -3.35 -3.97
CA GLU A 204 0.99 -3.01 -4.14
C GLU A 204 0.27 -2.72 -2.82
N PHE A 205 0.79 -3.16 -1.67
CA PHE A 205 0.28 -2.72 -0.37
C PHE A 205 0.93 -1.40 0.06
N VAL A 206 2.25 -1.30 -0.11
CA VAL A 206 3.03 -0.20 0.45
C VAL A 206 2.77 1.12 -0.28
N LEU A 207 2.90 1.15 -1.61
CA LEU A 207 2.86 2.41 -2.37
C LEU A 207 1.45 2.99 -2.56
N PRO A 208 0.42 2.19 -2.91
CA PRO A 208 -0.93 2.72 -3.12
C PRO A 208 -1.71 2.95 -1.82
N TYR A 209 -1.36 2.26 -0.71
CA TYR A 209 -2.17 2.26 0.50
C TYR A 209 -1.41 2.65 1.78
N ILE A 210 -0.45 1.84 2.25
CA ILE A 210 0.15 2.05 3.58
C ILE A 210 0.86 3.40 3.66
N ALA A 211 1.75 3.72 2.71
CA ALA A 211 2.47 4.99 2.73
C ALA A 211 1.52 6.20 2.64
N PRO A 212 0.55 6.26 1.69
CA PRO A 212 -0.45 7.34 1.67
C PRO A 212 -1.27 7.47 2.95
N MET A 213 -1.67 6.36 3.60
CA MET A 213 -2.42 6.43 4.87
C MET A 213 -1.58 7.02 6.01
N LEU A 214 -0.29 6.68 6.08
CA LEU A 214 0.62 7.25 7.08
C LEU A 214 0.89 8.73 6.81
N GLU A 215 1.10 9.10 5.54
CA GLU A 215 1.34 10.49 5.10
C GLU A 215 0.10 11.37 5.32
N ASN A 216 -1.10 10.87 4.99
CA ASN A 216 -2.36 11.57 5.24
C ASN A 216 -2.66 11.74 6.73
N ALA A 217 -2.10 10.88 7.58
CA ALA A 217 -2.13 11.04 9.04
C ALA A 217 -1.04 11.99 9.56
N GLY A 218 -0.15 12.51 8.71
CA GLY A 218 0.86 13.51 9.06
C GLY A 218 2.29 12.98 9.23
N ALA A 219 2.54 11.69 8.95
CA ALA A 219 3.89 11.13 9.01
C ALA A 219 4.76 11.55 7.81
N ASN A 220 6.07 11.64 8.03
CA ASN A 220 7.06 11.61 6.96
C ASN A 220 7.48 10.14 6.75
N VAL A 221 7.13 9.57 5.59
CA VAL A 221 7.44 8.16 5.26
C VAL A 221 8.68 8.10 4.38
N LEU A 222 9.66 7.31 4.82
CA LEU A 222 10.95 7.12 4.16
C LEU A 222 11.01 5.70 3.60
N ILE A 223 11.42 5.54 2.34
CA ILE A 223 11.46 4.25 1.64
C ILE A 223 12.85 4.04 1.01
N PRO A 224 13.54 2.91 1.26
CA PRO A 224 14.87 2.60 0.71
C PRO A 224 14.84 2.05 -0.73
N ARG A 225 13.70 2.16 -1.40
CA ARG A 225 13.47 1.82 -2.82
C ARG A 225 12.76 3.00 -3.48
N GLU A 226 12.93 3.16 -4.79
CA GLU A 226 12.19 4.18 -5.53
C GLU A 226 10.68 3.93 -5.41
N ARG A 227 9.91 5.00 -5.14
CA ARG A 227 8.47 4.94 -4.90
C ARG A 227 7.64 5.38 -6.11
N ASP A 228 8.25 6.08 -7.06
CA ASP A 228 7.55 6.54 -8.26
C ASP A 228 7.64 5.52 -9.39
N ILE A 229 6.48 5.16 -9.92
CA ILE A 229 6.36 4.20 -11.02
C ILE A 229 6.52 4.86 -12.40
N GLN A 230 6.59 6.20 -12.44
CA GLN A 230 6.89 6.95 -13.64
C GLN A 230 8.28 6.59 -14.17
N ARG A 231 8.33 6.05 -15.39
CA ARG A 231 9.57 5.58 -16.04
C ARG A 231 10.43 6.70 -16.59
N ASN A 232 9.82 7.86 -16.81
CA ASN A 232 10.53 9.06 -17.22
C ASN A 232 11.18 9.71 -16.00
N GLU A 233 12.38 10.25 -16.17
CA GLU A 233 13.10 11.03 -15.16
C GLU A 233 13.56 12.33 -15.80
N VAL A 234 13.31 13.44 -15.13
CA VAL A 234 13.77 14.77 -15.52
C VAL A 234 14.51 15.37 -14.33
N ILE A 235 15.79 15.64 -14.52
CA ILE A 235 16.64 16.29 -13.52
C ILE A 235 16.85 17.74 -13.95
N VAL A 236 16.71 18.65 -13.00
CA VAL A 236 17.03 20.07 -13.16
C VAL A 236 18.07 20.42 -12.11
N ASP A 237 19.25 20.78 -12.58
CA ASP A 237 20.43 21.02 -11.77
C ASP A 237 21.40 21.97 -12.50
N GLN A 238 22.21 22.69 -11.72
CA GLN A 238 23.15 23.70 -12.19
C GLN A 238 24.36 23.07 -12.91
N ASP A 239 24.83 21.90 -12.47
CA ASP A 239 25.93 21.20 -13.12
C ASP A 239 25.47 20.51 -14.40
N TRP A 240 24.31 19.84 -14.34
CA TRP A 240 23.73 19.14 -15.48
C TRP A 240 22.21 19.08 -15.40
N SER A 241 21.54 19.56 -16.45
CA SER A 241 20.09 19.43 -16.59
C SER A 241 19.72 18.48 -17.72
N SER A 242 18.60 17.76 -17.54
CA SER A 242 18.00 16.95 -18.59
C SER A 242 17.66 17.80 -19.81
N ARG A 243 17.63 17.18 -21.00
CA ARG A 243 17.45 17.90 -22.26
C ARG A 243 16.21 18.80 -22.24
N GLY A 244 16.42 20.11 -22.40
CA GLY A 244 15.36 21.12 -22.45
C GLY A 244 14.93 21.67 -21.09
N ALA A 245 15.33 21.04 -19.99
CA ALA A 245 15.19 21.60 -18.66
C ALA A 245 16.17 22.77 -18.45
N GLU A 246 15.87 23.63 -17.47
CA GLU A 246 16.62 24.86 -17.23
C GLU A 246 16.65 25.20 -15.75
N TYR A 247 17.86 25.50 -15.26
CA TYR A 247 18.15 26.04 -13.94
C TYR A 247 18.39 27.55 -14.05
N LYS A 248 17.83 28.35 -13.12
CA LYS A 248 18.04 29.82 -13.06
C LYS A 248 18.20 30.32 -11.63
N GLU A 249 19.20 31.14 -11.41
CA GLU A 249 19.25 32.10 -10.29
C GLU A 249 18.69 33.43 -10.79
N LEU A 250 17.70 34.01 -10.10
CA LEU A 250 17.06 35.26 -10.53
C LEU A 250 17.78 36.52 -10.02
N ASP A 251 18.78 36.33 -9.16
CA ASP A 251 19.44 37.35 -8.35
C ASP A 251 20.89 36.90 -8.07
N GLU A 252 21.75 37.83 -7.63
CA GLU A 252 23.18 37.56 -7.35
C GLU A 252 23.44 37.08 -5.90
N GLY A 253 22.41 36.75 -5.13
CA GLY A 253 22.55 36.40 -3.70
C GLY A 253 22.97 34.96 -3.42
N TRP A 254 23.01 34.10 -4.43
CA TRP A 254 23.44 32.71 -4.30
C TRP A 254 24.94 32.57 -4.56
N GLU A 255 25.62 31.83 -3.70
CA GLU A 255 27.04 31.52 -3.82
C GLU A 255 27.28 30.02 -3.85
N GLN A 256 28.46 29.63 -4.32
CA GLN A 256 28.87 28.24 -4.32
C GLN A 256 29.12 27.76 -2.88
N ASN A 257 28.51 26.66 -2.51
CA ASN A 257 28.73 26.00 -1.23
C ASN A 257 30.05 25.22 -1.28
N SER A 258 30.72 25.11 -0.13
CA SER A 258 31.91 24.27 0.03
C SER A 258 31.64 22.76 0.00
N GLN A 259 30.39 22.36 0.24
CA GLN A 259 29.95 20.98 0.18
C GLN A 259 29.69 20.56 -1.27
N SER A 260 29.93 19.29 -1.60
CA SER A 260 29.53 18.73 -2.89
C SER A 260 28.00 18.60 -2.99
N GLY A 261 27.53 18.60 -4.23
CA GLY A 261 26.15 18.34 -4.62
C GLY A 261 26.02 17.17 -5.60
N PHE A 262 24.79 16.97 -6.06
CA PHE A 262 24.43 16.00 -7.06
C PHE A 262 24.85 16.46 -8.46
N ALA A 263 25.45 15.55 -9.24
CA ALA A 263 25.53 15.74 -10.68
C ALA A 263 25.28 14.42 -11.41
N ASN A 264 24.33 14.42 -12.35
CA ASN A 264 24.09 13.26 -13.20
C ASN A 264 25.05 13.24 -14.39
N LYS A 265 26.32 12.85 -14.17
CA LYS A 265 27.37 12.91 -15.21
C LYS A 265 27.29 11.80 -16.26
N TYR A 266 26.67 10.68 -15.93
CA TYR A 266 26.75 9.47 -16.74
C TYR A 266 25.39 8.79 -16.95
N PRO A 267 25.21 8.08 -18.08
CA PRO A 267 24.00 7.29 -18.34
C PRO A 267 23.82 6.09 -17.38
N PHE A 268 24.91 5.60 -16.78
CA PHE A 268 24.89 4.54 -15.78
C PHE A 268 26.07 4.67 -14.80
N TYR A 269 25.90 4.07 -13.63
CA TYR A 269 26.88 4.06 -12.54
C TYR A 269 27.39 2.66 -12.24
N LEU A 270 28.62 2.58 -11.78
CA LEU A 270 29.29 1.36 -11.34
C LEU A 270 29.30 1.31 -9.81
N GLU A 271 29.40 0.11 -9.24
CA GLU A 271 29.36 -0.06 -7.79
C GLU A 271 30.38 0.84 -7.07
N GLY A 272 29.89 1.64 -6.12
CA GLY A 272 30.68 2.54 -5.28
C GLY A 272 30.74 3.98 -5.77
N GLU A 273 30.21 4.27 -6.96
CA GLU A 273 30.05 5.63 -7.45
C GLU A 273 28.83 6.29 -6.82
N ASN A 274 29.03 7.48 -6.24
CA ASN A 274 27.99 8.28 -5.60
C ASN A 274 27.78 9.58 -6.41
N PRO A 275 26.60 9.77 -7.05
CA PRO A 275 26.29 10.99 -7.79
C PRO A 275 26.29 12.28 -6.95
N PHE A 276 26.07 12.21 -5.63
CA PHE A 276 26.06 13.34 -4.68
C PHE A 276 27.46 13.82 -4.25
N GLU A 277 28.50 13.18 -4.80
CA GLU A 277 29.90 13.58 -4.64
C GLU A 277 30.51 14.03 -5.97
N MET A 278 29.69 14.22 -7.01
CA MET A 278 30.13 14.56 -8.37
C MET A 278 29.82 15.99 -8.78
N GLY A 279 28.88 16.66 -8.11
CA GLY A 279 28.45 18.02 -8.42
C GLY A 279 28.87 19.04 -7.38
N GLU A 280 28.48 20.28 -7.63
CA GLU A 280 28.56 21.43 -6.76
C GLU A 280 27.18 21.69 -6.14
N SER A 281 27.12 22.45 -5.05
CA SER A 281 25.87 22.95 -4.51
C SER A 281 25.96 24.44 -4.25
N ARG A 282 24.81 25.06 -4.00
CA ARG A 282 24.64 26.50 -3.82
C ARG A 282 24.12 26.80 -2.43
N GLN A 283 24.41 27.99 -1.92
CA GLN A 283 23.88 28.47 -0.65
C GLN A 283 23.55 29.96 -0.72
N CYS A 284 22.63 30.40 0.12
CA CYS A 284 22.28 31.81 0.30
C CYS A 284 21.96 32.06 1.77
N GLU A 285 22.37 33.22 2.30
CA GLU A 285 21.99 33.64 3.64
C GLU A 285 20.47 33.81 3.70
N ALA A 286 19.85 33.21 4.72
CA ALA A 286 18.42 33.23 4.97
C ALA A 286 17.98 34.61 5.47
N LYS A 287 16.80 35.07 5.02
CA LYS A 287 16.21 36.36 5.39
C LYS A 287 14.72 36.20 5.68
N ASN A 288 14.19 37.05 6.55
CA ASN A 288 12.75 37.10 6.84
C ASN A 288 11.85 37.50 5.64
N LYS A 289 12.44 38.00 4.54
CA LYS A 289 11.75 38.38 3.30
C LYS A 289 12.54 37.86 2.11
N VAL A 290 11.83 37.46 1.06
CA VAL A 290 12.44 37.03 -0.21
C VAL A 290 13.33 38.14 -0.76
N SER A 291 14.59 37.79 -1.02
CA SER A 291 15.58 38.63 -1.71
C SER A 291 16.41 37.87 -2.73
N SER A 292 16.39 36.53 -2.68
CA SER A 292 17.05 35.63 -3.64
C SER A 292 16.16 34.43 -3.95
N THR A 293 16.13 33.99 -5.21
CA THR A 293 15.28 32.89 -5.72
C THR A 293 16.02 32.04 -6.77
N ILE A 294 15.88 30.72 -6.67
CA ILE A 294 16.23 29.76 -7.72
C ILE A 294 14.95 29.21 -8.37
N GLN A 295 14.96 29.04 -9.69
CA GLN A 295 13.93 28.32 -10.44
C GLN A 295 14.49 27.05 -11.10
N TYR A 296 13.77 25.94 -10.91
CA TYR A 296 13.99 24.66 -11.56
C TYR A 296 12.86 24.40 -12.54
N ILE A 297 13.13 24.50 -13.85
CA ILE A 297 12.13 24.44 -14.92
C ILE A 297 12.33 23.16 -15.75
N PRO A 298 11.56 22.08 -15.50
CA PRO A 298 11.65 20.83 -16.27
C PRO A 298 11.07 20.94 -17.69
N SER A 299 11.45 20.00 -18.55
CA SER A 299 10.80 19.73 -19.83
C SER A 299 10.39 18.27 -19.89
N PHE A 300 9.09 17.99 -19.75
CA PHE A 300 8.58 16.62 -19.61
C PHE A 300 8.45 15.90 -20.96
N PRO A 301 8.82 14.62 -21.06
CA PRO A 301 8.68 13.84 -22.29
C PRO A 301 7.22 13.45 -22.60
N ALA A 302 6.37 13.36 -21.58
CA ALA A 302 4.97 12.98 -21.68
C ALA A 302 4.13 13.65 -20.57
N ASP A 303 2.83 13.83 -20.84
CA ASP A 303 1.83 14.17 -19.81
C ASP A 303 1.83 13.08 -18.73
N GLY A 304 1.60 13.46 -17.49
CA GLY A 304 1.36 12.49 -16.43
C GLY A 304 1.81 12.92 -15.05
N ALA A 305 1.69 11.97 -14.12
CA ALA A 305 2.09 12.14 -12.74
C ALA A 305 3.59 11.88 -12.59
N TYR A 306 4.29 12.80 -11.92
CA TYR A 306 5.72 12.68 -11.57
C TYR A 306 5.89 12.99 -10.09
N ALA A 307 6.58 12.11 -9.36
CA ALA A 307 7.10 12.43 -8.04
C ALA A 307 8.13 13.55 -8.14
N VAL A 308 8.10 14.48 -7.19
CA VAL A 308 9.05 15.60 -7.11
C VAL A 308 9.95 15.37 -5.91
N TYR A 309 11.25 15.36 -6.16
CA TYR A 309 12.30 15.24 -5.15
C TYR A 309 13.21 16.46 -5.20
N VAL A 310 13.65 16.92 -4.05
CA VAL A 310 14.67 17.96 -3.91
C VAL A 310 15.92 17.38 -3.27
N SER A 311 17.07 17.99 -3.57
CA SER A 311 18.30 17.78 -2.81
C SER A 311 18.95 19.10 -2.44
N TYR A 312 19.84 19.01 -1.47
CA TYR A 312 20.59 20.11 -0.88
C TYR A 312 21.76 19.52 -0.06
N SER A 313 22.80 20.30 0.18
CA SER A 313 23.85 19.95 1.15
C SER A 313 23.39 20.25 2.57
N VAL A 314 23.80 19.44 3.55
CA VAL A 314 23.48 19.63 4.97
C VAL A 314 24.64 20.29 5.72
N ASP A 315 24.32 21.33 6.48
CA ASP A 315 25.19 21.97 7.47
C ASP A 315 24.39 22.19 8.77
N ASP A 316 25.07 22.32 9.91
CA ASP A 316 24.44 22.56 11.21
C ASP A 316 23.79 23.96 11.27
N ASP A 317 24.28 24.90 10.44
CA ASP A 317 23.75 26.26 10.32
C ASP A 317 22.67 26.40 9.23
N ASN A 318 22.19 25.29 8.65
CA ASN A 318 21.09 25.33 7.67
C ASN A 318 19.73 25.59 8.34
N VAL A 319 18.83 26.26 7.62
CA VAL A 319 17.47 26.53 8.08
C VAL A 319 16.62 25.27 8.20
N THR A 320 15.69 25.28 9.16
CA THR A 320 14.73 24.16 9.33
C THR A 320 13.41 24.34 8.56
N ASP A 321 13.27 25.41 7.80
CA ASP A 321 12.06 25.86 7.12
C ASP A 321 12.31 26.43 5.72
N ALA A 322 13.27 25.86 4.97
CA ALA A 322 13.55 26.28 3.60
C ALA A 322 12.29 26.24 2.74
N HIS A 323 11.96 27.38 2.12
CA HIS A 323 10.67 27.61 1.47
C HIS A 323 10.71 27.26 -0.02
N TYR A 324 10.01 26.19 -0.39
CA TYR A 324 9.84 25.74 -1.77
C TYR A 324 8.41 25.97 -2.28
N THR A 325 8.26 26.44 -3.51
CA THR A 325 6.95 26.59 -4.18
C THR A 325 6.94 25.78 -5.49
N LEU A 326 6.10 24.76 -5.55
CA LEU A 326 5.91 23.93 -6.75
C LEU A 326 4.72 24.45 -7.55
N TYR A 327 4.93 24.78 -8.82
CA TYR A 327 3.90 25.05 -9.80
C TYR A 327 3.72 23.82 -10.70
N TYR A 328 2.48 23.37 -10.83
CA TYR A 328 2.12 22.17 -11.56
C TYR A 328 0.78 22.37 -12.28
N ASN A 329 0.34 21.40 -13.07
CA ASN A 329 -0.87 21.52 -13.89
C ASN A 329 -2.19 21.57 -13.08
N GLY A 330 -2.15 21.69 -11.75
CA GLY A 330 -3.32 21.90 -10.89
C GLY A 330 -3.26 23.17 -10.03
N GLY A 331 -2.18 23.94 -10.12
CA GLY A 331 -1.99 25.16 -9.31
C GLY A 331 -0.58 25.24 -8.75
N LYS A 332 -0.47 25.65 -7.47
CA LYS A 332 0.80 25.69 -6.75
C LYS A 332 0.68 25.08 -5.36
N THR A 333 1.73 24.45 -4.85
CA THR A 333 1.83 23.94 -3.47
C THR A 333 3.12 24.45 -2.84
N GLU A 334 3.04 24.87 -1.58
CA GLU A 334 4.18 25.42 -0.82
C GLU A 334 4.62 24.45 0.28
N PHE A 335 5.94 24.29 0.41
CA PHE A 335 6.59 23.37 1.33
C PHE A 335 7.64 24.08 2.17
N LEU A 336 7.76 23.64 3.43
CA LEU A 336 8.89 23.94 4.29
C LEU A 336 9.70 22.65 4.45
N VAL A 337 10.97 22.70 4.07
CA VAL A 337 11.91 21.57 4.18
C VAL A 337 12.93 21.86 5.27
N ASN A 338 13.14 20.91 6.17
CA ASN A 338 14.15 21.03 7.21
C ASN A 338 15.52 20.63 6.66
N GLN A 339 16.34 21.63 6.31
CA GLN A 339 17.65 21.42 5.69
C GLN A 339 18.78 21.16 6.69
N SER A 340 18.49 21.15 8.00
CA SER A 340 19.44 20.67 9.02
C SER A 340 19.53 19.13 9.07
N MET A 341 18.73 18.44 8.26
CA MET A 341 18.72 16.98 8.12
C MET A 341 18.45 16.57 6.65
N GLY A 342 18.72 15.32 6.29
CA GLY A 342 18.33 14.76 4.99
C GLY A 342 19.09 15.32 3.77
N GLY A 343 20.26 15.93 3.96
CA GLY A 343 21.08 16.42 2.84
C GLY A 343 21.78 15.30 2.06
N LYS A 344 22.24 15.62 0.84
CA LYS A 344 22.93 14.71 -0.10
C LYS A 344 22.16 13.43 -0.42
N THR A 345 20.84 13.54 -0.50
CA THR A 345 19.95 12.47 -0.94
C THR A 345 18.67 13.07 -1.55
N TRP A 346 17.75 12.22 -2.02
CA TRP A 346 16.47 12.66 -2.59
C TRP A 346 15.39 12.78 -1.51
N VAL A 347 14.90 14.00 -1.28
CA VAL A 347 13.79 14.29 -0.35
C VAL A 347 12.49 14.46 -1.13
N TYR A 348 11.51 13.59 -0.87
CA TYR A 348 10.23 13.56 -1.58
C TYR A 348 9.26 14.65 -1.10
N LEU A 349 8.67 15.42 -2.03
CA LEU A 349 7.66 16.45 -1.74
C LEU A 349 6.22 16.00 -2.04
N GLY A 350 6.05 15.06 -2.96
CA GLY A 350 4.74 14.64 -3.45
C GLY A 350 4.77 14.21 -4.93
N THR A 351 3.64 13.72 -5.43
CA THR A 351 3.43 13.39 -6.84
C THR A 351 2.39 14.34 -7.45
N PHE A 352 2.74 14.96 -8.57
CA PHE A 352 1.95 16.02 -9.21
C PHE A 352 1.78 15.77 -10.70
N GLN A 353 0.71 16.31 -11.27
CA GLN A 353 0.42 16.21 -12.70
C GLN A 353 1.12 17.32 -13.48
N PHE A 354 1.79 16.95 -14.57
CA PHE A 354 2.48 17.88 -15.47
C PHE A 354 2.12 17.63 -16.94
N LYS A 355 2.26 18.68 -17.75
CA LYS A 355 2.11 18.61 -19.21
C LYS A 355 3.44 18.36 -19.90
N LYS A 356 3.40 17.59 -20.98
CA LYS A 356 4.50 17.35 -21.91
C LYS A 356 5.07 18.67 -22.42
N GLY A 357 6.40 18.74 -22.49
CA GLY A 357 7.15 19.91 -22.90
C GLY A 357 7.55 20.78 -21.70
N LYS A 358 7.98 22.00 -22.00
CA LYS A 358 8.45 22.99 -21.03
C LYS A 358 7.37 24.05 -20.83
N HIS A 359 6.78 24.10 -19.64
CA HIS A 359 5.69 25.01 -19.30
C HIS A 359 5.98 25.72 -17.97
N PRO A 360 6.79 26.80 -17.95
CA PRO A 360 7.24 27.43 -16.72
C PRO A 360 6.11 27.86 -15.78
N ASP A 361 4.97 28.31 -16.32
CA ASP A 361 3.83 28.79 -15.53
C ASP A 361 3.11 27.69 -14.72
N ILE A 362 3.18 26.44 -15.19
CA ILE A 362 2.47 25.28 -14.64
C ILE A 362 3.38 24.04 -14.51
N GLY A 363 4.69 24.29 -14.37
CA GLY A 363 5.73 23.27 -14.40
C GLY A 363 7.08 23.88 -14.03
N ARG A 364 7.24 24.25 -12.76
CA ARG A 364 8.52 24.68 -12.16
C ARG A 364 8.51 24.50 -10.65
N LEU A 365 9.69 24.37 -10.04
CA LEU A 365 9.89 24.51 -8.61
C LEU A 365 10.71 25.77 -8.33
N GLU A 366 10.29 26.55 -7.33
CA GLU A 366 11.04 27.72 -6.85
C GLU A 366 11.56 27.44 -5.44
N LEU A 367 12.79 27.84 -5.16
CA LEU A 367 13.39 27.89 -3.82
C LEU A 367 13.78 29.34 -3.53
N THR A 368 13.33 29.87 -2.39
CA THR A 368 13.66 31.23 -1.95
C THR A 368 14.54 31.21 -0.71
N ASN A 369 15.28 32.30 -0.45
CA ASN A 369 16.00 32.47 0.80
C ASN A 369 15.12 32.92 1.99
N GLN A 370 13.79 32.84 1.86
CA GLN A 370 12.87 33.21 2.93
C GLN A 370 12.88 32.15 4.03
N SER A 371 13.04 32.58 5.28
CA SER A 371 13.00 31.74 6.47
C SER A 371 12.74 32.59 7.73
N GLU A 372 12.21 31.98 8.79
CA GLU A 372 12.13 32.58 10.13
C GLU A 372 13.48 32.60 10.86
N GLU A 373 14.49 31.88 10.35
CA GLU A 373 15.83 31.70 10.92
C GLU A 373 16.85 32.61 10.21
N ASP A 374 16.65 33.94 10.31
CA ASP A 374 17.51 34.96 9.69
C ASP A 374 18.99 34.81 10.08
N GLY A 375 19.88 34.82 9.10
CA GLY A 375 21.33 34.62 9.28
C GLY A 375 21.82 33.17 9.18
N ASN A 376 20.93 32.19 9.18
CA ASN A 376 21.25 30.79 8.83
C ASN A 376 21.36 30.62 7.30
N TRP A 377 21.65 29.41 6.83
CA TRP A 377 21.83 29.12 5.40
C TRP A 377 20.65 28.38 4.77
N VAL A 378 20.25 28.83 3.58
CA VAL A 378 19.43 28.06 2.66
C VAL A 378 20.35 27.40 1.63
N SER A 379 20.25 26.09 1.49
CA SER A 379 21.07 25.25 0.61
C SER A 379 20.26 24.78 -0.60
N ALA A 380 20.89 24.71 -1.77
CA ALA A 380 20.26 24.34 -3.02
C ALA A 380 21.19 23.46 -3.86
N ASP A 381 20.62 22.44 -4.51
CA ASP A 381 21.34 21.49 -5.38
C ASP A 381 20.41 21.13 -6.54
N ALA A 382 20.04 19.85 -6.69
CA ALA A 382 19.22 19.36 -7.79
C ALA A 382 17.73 19.14 -7.43
N VAL A 383 16.87 19.18 -8.45
CA VAL A 383 15.47 18.73 -8.40
C VAL A 383 15.28 17.58 -9.38
N ARG A 384 14.63 16.51 -8.93
CA ARG A 384 14.29 15.34 -9.74
C ARG A 384 12.78 15.18 -9.85
N PHE A 385 12.29 15.01 -11.07
CA PHE A 385 10.91 14.70 -11.39
C PHE A 385 10.84 13.29 -12.00
N GLY A 386 10.03 12.40 -11.41
CA GLY A 386 9.88 11.03 -11.89
C GLY A 386 10.82 10.00 -11.23
N GLY A 387 10.49 8.72 -11.33
CA GLY A 387 11.26 7.62 -10.76
C GLY A 387 12.39 7.11 -11.65
N GLY A 388 12.19 7.15 -12.97
CA GLY A 388 13.20 6.78 -13.95
C GLY A 388 13.43 5.27 -14.09
N MET A 389 14.49 4.95 -14.83
CA MET A 389 14.95 3.58 -15.07
C MET A 389 16.17 3.25 -14.21
N GLY A 390 16.34 1.96 -13.93
CA GLY A 390 17.53 1.43 -13.26
C GLY A 390 18.79 1.64 -14.09
N ASN A 391 19.83 2.17 -13.45
CA ASN A 391 21.06 2.62 -14.11
C ASN A 391 22.33 2.17 -13.39
N ILE A 392 22.25 1.14 -12.53
CA ILE A 392 23.44 0.54 -11.89
C ILE A 392 23.90 -0.67 -12.71
N ALA A 393 25.10 -0.59 -13.27
CA ALA A 393 25.65 -1.64 -14.13
C ALA A 393 26.33 -2.75 -13.33
N ARG A 394 26.05 -4.00 -13.72
CA ARG A 394 26.50 -5.25 -13.11
C ARG A 394 27.12 -6.17 -14.15
N GLY A 395 28.13 -6.93 -13.74
CA GLY A 395 28.86 -7.83 -14.63
C GLY A 395 30.26 -8.17 -14.11
N LYS A 396 31.10 -8.69 -15.00
CA LYS A 396 32.50 -9.04 -14.70
C LYS A 396 33.36 -7.77 -14.66
N ASP A 397 34.33 -7.72 -13.75
CA ASP A 397 35.14 -6.52 -13.50
C ASP A 397 35.87 -6.03 -14.75
N ALA A 398 36.38 -6.93 -15.59
CA ALA A 398 37.04 -6.58 -16.85
C ALA A 398 36.08 -5.92 -17.85
N ASP A 399 34.84 -6.40 -17.93
CA ASP A 399 33.81 -5.84 -18.80
C ASP A 399 33.37 -4.46 -18.30
N LEU A 400 33.17 -4.32 -16.99
CA LEU A 400 32.79 -3.06 -16.35
C LEU A 400 33.89 -2.00 -16.44
N GLU A 401 35.16 -2.39 -16.36
CA GLU A 401 36.30 -1.48 -16.54
C GLU A 401 36.42 -1.00 -18.00
N ALA A 402 36.18 -1.87 -18.97
CA ALA A 402 36.09 -1.46 -20.37
C ALA A 402 34.92 -0.50 -20.60
N LEU A 403 33.77 -0.81 -20.01
CA LEU A 403 32.56 0.01 -20.08
C LEU A 403 32.77 1.39 -19.45
N ARG A 404 33.46 1.46 -18.30
CA ARG A 404 33.85 2.70 -17.62
C ARG A 404 34.65 3.62 -18.55
N ARG A 405 35.71 3.11 -19.18
CA ARG A 405 36.58 3.92 -20.04
C ARG A 405 35.82 4.53 -21.21
N GLU A 406 34.90 3.77 -21.80
CA GLU A 406 34.09 4.25 -22.90
C GLU A 406 33.05 5.29 -22.44
N ARG A 407 32.39 5.02 -21.32
CA ARG A 407 31.44 5.94 -20.67
C ARG A 407 32.10 7.25 -20.28
N ASP A 408 33.29 7.22 -19.68
CA ASP A 408 33.99 8.43 -19.25
C ASP A 408 34.43 9.28 -20.46
N ARG A 409 34.63 8.65 -21.63
CA ARG A 409 34.92 9.36 -22.88
C ARG A 409 33.68 9.97 -23.54
N LEU A 410 32.55 9.25 -23.55
CA LEU A 410 31.37 9.62 -24.34
C LEU A 410 30.22 10.22 -23.52
N GLY A 411 30.19 10.00 -22.21
CA GLY A 411 29.06 10.38 -21.35
C GLY A 411 27.73 9.86 -21.89
N PHE A 412 26.74 10.75 -21.99
CA PHE A 412 25.42 10.45 -22.55
C PHE A 412 25.39 10.24 -24.08
N GLU A 413 26.49 10.51 -24.80
CA GLU A 413 26.60 10.19 -26.23
C GLU A 413 26.88 8.71 -26.48
N MET A 414 27.19 7.94 -25.43
CA MET A 414 27.41 6.49 -25.52
C MET A 414 26.14 5.76 -25.98
N ASP A 415 26.26 4.92 -27.01
CA ASP A 415 25.17 4.08 -27.49
C ASP A 415 24.59 3.21 -26.36
N SER A 416 23.29 3.38 -26.10
CA SER A 416 22.61 2.71 -25.01
C SER A 416 22.60 1.19 -25.14
N SER A 417 22.62 0.66 -26.36
CA SER A 417 22.65 -0.79 -26.61
C SER A 417 23.91 -1.47 -26.07
N ILE A 418 25.01 -0.72 -25.89
CA ILE A 418 26.27 -1.24 -25.37
C ILE A 418 26.20 -1.49 -23.87
N TRP A 419 25.61 -0.56 -23.10
CA TRP A 419 25.61 -0.61 -21.64
C TRP A 419 24.32 -1.19 -21.04
N GLN A 420 23.18 -1.10 -21.73
CA GLN A 420 21.89 -1.56 -21.20
C GLN A 420 21.88 -3.04 -20.83
N LYS A 421 22.66 -3.87 -21.54
CA LYS A 421 22.81 -5.30 -21.21
C LYS A 421 23.45 -5.59 -19.84
N TYR A 422 24.10 -4.58 -19.23
CA TYR A 422 24.70 -4.69 -17.89
C TYR A 422 23.81 -4.10 -16.79
N THR A 423 22.80 -3.31 -17.15
CA THR A 423 21.82 -2.76 -16.20
C THR A 423 20.58 -3.64 -16.09
N SER A 424 19.70 -3.36 -15.13
CA SER A 424 18.47 -4.14 -14.92
C SER A 424 17.47 -4.08 -16.07
N ASN A 425 17.48 -2.98 -16.84
CA ASN A 425 16.45 -2.62 -17.82
C ASN A 425 15.04 -2.57 -17.22
N ARG A 426 14.93 -2.34 -15.91
CA ARG A 426 13.65 -2.20 -15.20
C ARG A 426 13.44 -0.76 -14.73
N PRO A 427 12.17 -0.32 -14.58
CA PRO A 427 11.88 0.89 -13.82
C PRO A 427 12.49 0.80 -12.42
N ARG A 428 13.02 1.91 -11.90
CA ARG A 428 13.80 1.91 -10.66
C ARG A 428 13.01 1.45 -9.44
N TYR A 429 11.68 1.64 -9.42
CA TYR A 429 10.81 1.15 -8.33
C TYR A 429 10.80 -0.38 -8.20
N GLN A 430 11.12 -1.10 -9.27
CA GLN A 430 11.19 -2.57 -9.27
C GLN A 430 12.52 -3.10 -8.74
N GLU A 431 13.57 -2.29 -8.74
CA GLU A 431 14.91 -2.71 -8.35
C GLU A 431 15.02 -2.96 -6.84
N ALA A 432 15.93 -3.86 -6.48
CA ALA A 432 16.36 -4.06 -5.10
C ALA A 432 16.85 -2.76 -4.46
N ALA A 433 16.67 -2.63 -3.14
CA ALA A 433 16.97 -1.43 -2.37
C ALA A 433 18.41 -0.95 -2.57
N ARG A 434 19.36 -1.89 -2.64
CA ARG A 434 20.79 -1.55 -2.77
C ARG A 434 21.13 -0.66 -3.98
N TYR A 435 20.41 -0.79 -5.09
CA TYR A 435 20.69 -0.01 -6.30
C TYR A 435 20.12 1.40 -6.17
N TYR A 436 18.91 1.51 -5.65
CA TYR A 436 18.31 2.80 -5.35
C TYR A 436 19.13 3.56 -4.29
N LEU A 437 19.57 2.89 -3.22
CA LEU A 437 20.39 3.52 -2.19
C LEU A 437 21.74 4.03 -2.72
N GLN A 438 22.36 3.33 -3.69
CA GLN A 438 23.51 3.86 -4.40
C GLN A 438 23.16 5.13 -5.17
N TYR A 439 22.09 5.09 -5.97
CA TYR A 439 21.65 6.23 -6.75
C TYR A 439 21.21 7.42 -5.89
N ALA A 440 20.66 7.14 -4.70
CA ALA A 440 20.22 8.12 -3.70
C ALA A 440 21.37 8.60 -2.78
N GLY A 441 22.62 8.25 -3.11
CA GLY A 441 23.81 8.80 -2.49
C GLY A 441 24.21 8.21 -1.13
N MET A 442 23.65 7.05 -0.75
CA MET A 442 24.06 6.40 0.49
C MET A 442 25.52 5.92 0.40
N PRO A 443 26.30 5.95 1.50
CA PRO A 443 27.70 5.52 1.45
C PRO A 443 27.86 4.01 1.21
N ASP A 444 28.87 3.62 0.43
CA ASP A 444 29.00 2.29 -0.19
C ASP A 444 28.91 1.09 0.78
N SER A 445 30.02 0.72 1.39
CA SER A 445 30.22 -0.43 2.23
C SER A 445 29.68 -0.20 3.64
N LEU A 446 29.31 1.04 3.95
CA LEU A 446 28.65 1.42 5.19
C LEU A 446 27.16 1.06 5.15
N VAL A 447 26.48 1.26 4.01
CA VAL A 447 25.02 1.10 3.90
C VAL A 447 24.60 0.02 2.92
N TYR A 448 24.99 0.07 1.65
CA TYR A 448 24.35 -0.75 0.60
C TYR A 448 25.20 -1.86 -0.03
N SER A 449 26.53 -1.81 0.07
CA SER A 449 27.47 -2.87 -0.38
C SER A 449 28.19 -3.48 0.82
N ILE A 450 27.42 -3.88 1.83
CA ILE A 450 27.97 -4.24 3.14
C ILE A 450 28.78 -5.55 3.11
N ASN A 451 28.50 -6.44 2.16
CA ASN A 451 29.15 -7.73 2.00
C ASN A 451 30.35 -7.71 1.03
N LYS A 452 30.80 -6.55 0.55
CA LYS A 452 31.90 -6.38 -0.44
C LYS A 452 33.22 -7.09 -0.09
N LYS A 453 33.47 -7.38 1.20
CA LYS A 453 34.67 -8.10 1.69
C LYS A 453 34.36 -9.45 2.36
N ASN A 454 33.12 -9.94 2.25
CA ASN A 454 32.68 -11.16 2.94
C ASN A 454 32.90 -12.41 2.09
N ASN A 455 33.37 -13.48 2.73
CA ASN A 455 33.40 -14.82 2.16
C ASN A 455 32.12 -15.57 2.55
N SER A 456 31.19 -15.72 1.62
CA SER A 456 29.97 -16.50 1.82
C SER A 456 30.31 -17.95 2.18
N ASN A 457 29.71 -18.49 3.25
CA ASN A 457 29.83 -19.90 3.61
C ASN A 457 28.79 -20.73 2.85
N TYR A 458 29.25 -21.53 1.89
CA TYR A 458 28.43 -22.41 1.07
C TYR A 458 28.47 -23.88 1.50
N SER A 459 28.94 -24.20 2.71
CA SER A 459 29.16 -25.58 3.16
C SER A 459 27.94 -26.50 3.04
N TYR A 460 26.72 -25.95 3.04
CA TYR A 460 25.47 -26.68 2.88
C TYR A 460 25.19 -27.13 1.43
N ARG A 461 25.84 -26.54 0.42
CA ARG A 461 25.68 -26.93 -1.01
C ARG A 461 26.54 -28.13 -1.42
N GLY A 462 27.08 -28.89 -0.46
CA GLY A 462 27.81 -30.12 -0.72
C GLY A 462 29.02 -29.92 -1.65
N LYS A 463 29.12 -30.73 -2.71
CA LYS A 463 30.28 -30.73 -3.63
C LYS A 463 30.41 -29.43 -4.44
N ASP A 464 29.34 -28.66 -4.59
CA ASP A 464 29.35 -27.41 -5.34
C ASP A 464 29.70 -26.20 -4.47
N ALA A 465 29.84 -26.37 -3.16
CA ALA A 465 30.09 -25.29 -2.20
C ALA A 465 31.27 -24.38 -2.60
N SER A 466 32.38 -24.97 -3.03
CA SER A 466 33.59 -24.23 -3.45
C SER A 466 33.39 -23.44 -4.74
N LYS A 467 32.55 -23.94 -5.66
CA LYS A 467 32.20 -23.27 -6.92
C LYS A 467 31.36 -22.02 -6.67
N PHE A 468 30.35 -22.12 -5.80
CA PHE A 468 29.51 -20.97 -5.40
C PHE A 468 30.30 -19.96 -4.57
N GLN A 469 31.11 -20.42 -3.60
CA GLN A 469 31.92 -19.55 -2.76
C GLN A 469 32.92 -18.70 -3.55
N LYS A 470 33.55 -19.26 -4.59
CA LYS A 470 34.47 -18.50 -5.45
C LYS A 470 33.76 -17.45 -6.31
N ARG A 471 32.52 -17.70 -6.73
CA ARG A 471 31.73 -16.78 -7.58
C ARG A 471 31.13 -15.61 -6.80
N GLU A 472 30.85 -15.79 -5.51
CA GLU A 472 30.21 -14.79 -4.67
C GLU A 472 31.11 -14.08 -3.66
N SER A 473 32.39 -14.43 -3.55
CA SER A 473 33.31 -13.73 -2.65
C SER A 473 33.30 -12.23 -2.96
N GLY A 474 32.75 -11.44 -2.03
CA GLY A 474 32.56 -10.00 -2.19
C GLY A 474 31.45 -9.52 -3.14
N LYS A 475 30.56 -10.39 -3.65
CA LYS A 475 29.53 -10.04 -4.65
C LYS A 475 28.17 -10.71 -4.36
N THR A 476 27.42 -10.22 -3.36
CA THR A 476 26.15 -10.83 -2.93
C THR A 476 24.99 -9.83 -2.92
N ASP A 477 24.44 -9.54 -4.08
CA ASP A 477 23.40 -8.51 -4.26
C ASP A 477 22.13 -8.79 -3.50
N TYR A 478 21.70 -10.04 -3.53
CA TYR A 478 20.56 -10.48 -2.75
C TYR A 478 20.73 -10.21 -1.25
N LYS A 479 21.90 -10.53 -0.69
CA LYS A 479 22.16 -10.26 0.75
C LYS A 479 22.26 -8.77 1.02
N ASP A 480 22.91 -8.03 0.13
CA ASP A 480 23.03 -6.58 0.24
C ASP A 480 21.66 -5.89 0.15
N ASP A 481 20.72 -6.39 -0.66
CA ASP A 481 19.35 -5.86 -0.76
C ASP A 481 18.63 -5.84 0.59
N TYR A 482 18.49 -6.99 1.26
CA TYR A 482 17.70 -7.01 2.51
C TYR A 482 18.50 -6.51 3.71
N MET A 483 19.82 -6.67 3.73
CA MET A 483 20.62 -6.24 4.88
C MET A 483 20.84 -4.72 4.88
N CYS A 484 20.90 -4.07 3.73
CA CYS A 484 21.17 -2.63 3.65
C CYS A 484 20.06 -1.78 4.27
N ARG A 485 18.82 -2.26 4.30
CA ARG A 485 17.65 -1.50 4.76
C ARG A 485 17.77 -1.13 6.24
N GLY A 486 18.28 -2.04 7.07
CA GLY A 486 18.51 -1.73 8.48
C GLY A 486 19.69 -0.79 8.71
N GLU A 487 20.77 -0.94 7.94
CA GLU A 487 21.90 -0.01 7.97
C GLU A 487 21.51 1.37 7.42
N TRP A 488 20.58 1.42 6.47
CA TRP A 488 20.01 2.65 5.95
C TRP A 488 19.21 3.38 7.03
N VAL A 489 18.34 2.68 7.78
CA VAL A 489 17.63 3.29 8.93
C VAL A 489 18.62 3.89 9.92
N ASP A 490 19.67 3.16 10.27
CA ASP A 490 20.72 3.62 11.17
C ASP A 490 21.47 4.85 10.60
N TYR A 491 21.70 4.89 9.28
CA TYR A 491 22.33 6.03 8.61
C TYR A 491 21.41 7.25 8.52
N LEU A 492 20.09 7.06 8.35
CA LEU A 492 19.11 8.15 8.42
C LEU A 492 19.24 8.89 9.75
N ILE A 493 19.33 8.15 10.85
CA ILE A 493 19.42 8.71 12.21
C ILE A 493 20.81 9.28 12.47
N GLY A 494 21.87 8.52 12.19
CA GLY A 494 23.24 8.91 12.51
C GLY A 494 23.58 8.72 13.99
N SER A 495 24.66 9.37 14.44
CA SER A 495 25.29 9.15 15.75
C SER A 495 24.33 9.39 16.92
N PRO A 496 24.31 8.53 17.96
CA PRO A 496 25.11 7.32 18.16
C PRO A 496 24.48 6.04 17.55
N SER A 497 23.40 6.20 16.81
CA SER A 497 22.62 5.14 16.13
C SER A 497 23.09 4.85 14.70
N GLY A 498 24.29 5.28 14.31
CA GLY A 498 24.81 5.08 12.95
C GLY A 498 25.00 3.60 12.59
N PRO A 499 25.26 3.26 11.30
CA PRO A 499 25.40 1.88 10.83
C PRO A 499 26.42 1.06 11.62
N THR A 500 26.28 -0.27 11.61
CA THR A 500 27.11 -1.23 12.37
C THR A 500 28.62 -0.98 12.22
N LYS A 501 29.09 -0.65 11.00
CA LYS A 501 30.51 -0.40 10.72
C LYS A 501 31.02 0.95 11.24
N ASN A 502 30.13 1.92 11.46
CA ASN A 502 30.47 3.20 12.07
C ASN A 502 29.27 3.80 12.84
N PRO A 503 29.04 3.37 14.10
CA PRO A 503 27.92 3.86 14.90
C PRO A 503 27.96 5.36 15.21
N GLN A 504 29.12 6.01 15.07
CA GLN A 504 29.33 7.43 15.37
C GLN A 504 29.29 8.33 14.13
N VAL A 505 28.94 7.79 12.96
CA VAL A 505 28.79 8.61 11.75
C VAL A 505 27.68 9.64 11.96
N LYS A 506 27.87 10.88 11.48
CA LYS A 506 26.87 11.96 11.59
C LYS A 506 25.51 11.54 11.01
N GLY A 507 25.52 10.75 9.94
CA GLY A 507 24.30 10.29 9.26
C GLY A 507 23.53 11.44 8.62
N LEU A 508 22.22 11.24 8.40
CA LEU A 508 21.34 12.28 7.85
C LEU A 508 20.58 13.07 8.92
N GLY A 509 20.69 12.71 10.20
CA GLY A 509 20.06 13.44 11.31
C GLY A 509 18.53 13.35 11.36
N ILE A 510 17.92 12.38 10.66
CA ILE A 510 16.46 12.20 10.62
C ILE A 510 16.02 11.29 11.78
N PRO A 511 15.18 11.77 12.72
CA PRO A 511 14.80 11.01 13.91
C PRO A 511 13.71 9.98 13.59
N VAL A 512 14.11 8.78 13.15
CA VAL A 512 13.16 7.69 12.83
C VAL A 512 12.52 7.12 14.10
N ASP A 513 11.18 7.15 14.19
CA ASP A 513 10.43 6.64 15.35
C ASP A 513 10.28 5.11 15.36
N MET A 514 10.13 4.51 14.17
CA MET A 514 9.99 3.07 13.99
C MET A 514 10.30 2.63 12.57
N ALA A 515 10.51 1.32 12.39
CA ALA A 515 10.66 0.71 11.07
C ALA A 515 9.70 -0.48 10.85
N LEU A 516 9.19 -0.60 9.61
CA LEU A 516 8.35 -1.73 9.16
C LEU A 516 8.92 -2.32 7.87
N ALA A 517 9.31 -3.60 7.94
CA ALA A 517 9.57 -4.44 6.78
C ALA A 517 8.30 -5.22 6.42
N PHE A 518 7.65 -4.87 5.31
CA PHE A 518 6.41 -5.52 4.86
C PHE A 518 6.71 -6.61 3.82
N HIS A 519 6.58 -7.87 4.22
CA HIS A 519 6.87 -9.07 3.45
C HIS A 519 5.65 -10.01 3.36
N THR A 520 5.78 -11.06 2.55
CA THR A 520 4.84 -12.19 2.50
C THR A 520 5.61 -13.50 2.51
N ASP A 521 5.07 -14.54 3.12
CA ASP A 521 5.75 -15.84 3.22
C ASP A 521 5.58 -16.68 1.93
N ALA A 522 6.24 -17.83 1.86
CA ALA A 522 6.19 -18.77 0.74
C ALA A 522 5.75 -20.20 1.17
N GLY A 523 4.99 -20.31 2.25
CA GLY A 523 4.35 -21.57 2.67
C GLY A 523 3.16 -21.97 1.81
N PHE A 524 2.81 -23.25 1.80
CA PHE A 524 1.58 -23.73 1.15
C PHE A 524 0.98 -24.90 1.94
N THR A 525 -0.29 -25.19 1.70
CA THR A 525 -0.95 -26.39 2.21
C THR A 525 -1.61 -27.17 1.08
N PRO A 526 -1.66 -28.51 1.12
CA PRO A 526 -2.25 -29.31 0.04
C PRO A 526 -3.72 -28.97 -0.28
N ASN A 527 -4.45 -28.42 0.70
CA ASN A 527 -5.87 -28.08 0.59
C ASN A 527 -6.11 -26.55 0.57
N ASP A 528 -5.05 -25.73 0.45
CA ASP A 528 -5.10 -24.27 0.60
C ASP A 528 -5.91 -23.78 1.82
N SER A 529 -5.72 -24.41 2.98
CA SER A 529 -6.12 -23.74 4.22
C SER A 529 -5.27 -22.48 4.41
N ILE A 530 -5.88 -21.43 4.96
CA ILE A 530 -5.20 -20.16 5.20
C ILE A 530 -3.94 -20.33 6.04
N ILE A 531 -2.80 -19.90 5.49
CA ILE A 531 -1.52 -19.85 6.22
C ILE A 531 -1.56 -18.70 7.23
N GLY A 532 -1.94 -17.51 6.78
CA GLY A 532 -2.17 -16.34 7.61
C GLY A 532 -0.90 -15.60 8.05
N THR A 533 -1.06 -14.72 9.03
CA THR A 533 -0.10 -13.64 9.32
C THR A 533 0.89 -14.00 10.41
N LEU A 534 2.18 -13.87 10.13
CA LEU A 534 3.30 -14.01 11.07
C LEU A 534 4.01 -12.66 11.25
N THR A 535 4.55 -12.38 12.43
CA THR A 535 5.43 -11.23 12.65
C THR A 535 6.74 -11.65 13.29
N ILE A 536 7.79 -10.88 13.02
CA ILE A 536 9.15 -11.11 13.49
C ILE A 536 9.67 -9.82 14.11
N TYR A 537 10.28 -9.94 15.28
CA TYR A 537 10.95 -8.87 16.00
C TYR A 537 12.25 -9.42 16.60
N ASN A 538 13.08 -8.54 17.18
CA ASN A 538 14.27 -8.96 17.89
C ASN A 538 14.47 -8.23 19.21
N THR A 539 14.77 -8.98 20.27
CA THR A 539 15.26 -8.43 21.56
C THR A 539 16.54 -9.10 22.06
N THR A 540 17.17 -9.93 21.23
CA THR A 540 18.22 -10.86 21.65
C THR A 540 19.59 -10.57 21.04
N HIS A 541 19.66 -9.73 20.01
CA HIS A 541 20.91 -9.33 19.38
C HIS A 541 21.47 -8.06 20.02
N GLY A 542 22.72 -8.09 20.43
CA GLY A 542 23.41 -6.96 21.07
C GLY A 542 22.82 -6.61 22.44
N GLU A 543 22.93 -5.33 22.83
CA GLU A 543 22.41 -4.80 24.09
C GLU A 543 20.88 -4.93 24.19
N SER A 544 20.35 -4.91 25.43
CA SER A 544 18.90 -4.98 25.68
C SER A 544 18.12 -3.72 25.29
N GLU A 545 18.82 -2.61 25.09
CA GLU A 545 18.27 -1.29 24.76
C GLU A 545 18.78 -0.84 23.38
N PHE A 546 18.01 0.03 22.74
CA PHE A 546 18.45 0.85 21.62
C PHE A 546 19.41 1.96 22.11
N PRO A 547 20.21 2.60 21.23
CA PRO A 547 21.16 3.63 21.64
C PRO A 547 20.53 4.84 22.34
N ASN A 548 19.25 5.13 22.08
CA ASN A 548 18.51 6.19 22.78
C ASN A 548 18.13 5.80 24.23
N GLY A 549 18.33 4.54 24.64
CA GLY A 549 17.95 4.00 25.96
C GLY A 549 16.58 3.31 25.99
N GLN A 550 15.85 3.27 24.88
CA GLN A 550 14.58 2.55 24.80
C GLN A 550 14.81 1.03 24.77
N SER A 551 14.09 0.30 25.61
CA SER A 551 14.11 -1.16 25.66
C SER A 551 13.66 -1.78 24.33
N LYS A 552 14.42 -2.76 23.82
CA LYS A 552 14.09 -3.48 22.57
C LYS A 552 12.76 -4.23 22.63
N TRP A 553 12.21 -4.44 23.84
CA TRP A 553 10.85 -4.97 23.99
C TRP A 553 9.77 -4.07 23.38
N ALA A 554 10.06 -2.80 23.09
CA ALA A 554 9.21 -1.94 22.27
C ALA A 554 8.91 -2.55 20.88
N SER A 555 9.87 -3.26 20.26
CA SER A 555 9.66 -3.98 18.99
C SER A 555 8.64 -5.11 19.11
N ARG A 556 8.59 -5.78 20.28
CA ARG A 556 7.56 -6.79 20.55
C ARG A 556 6.19 -6.14 20.72
N ASP A 557 6.13 -5.02 21.45
CA ASP A 557 4.88 -4.28 21.66
C ASP A 557 4.31 -3.82 20.31
N LEU A 558 5.15 -3.28 19.41
CA LEU A 558 4.80 -2.95 18.03
C LEU A 558 4.22 -4.15 17.27
N ALA A 559 4.95 -5.28 17.25
CA ALA A 559 4.52 -6.49 16.55
C ALA A 559 3.19 -7.05 17.08
N ASP A 560 2.96 -7.05 18.40
CA ASP A 560 1.70 -7.52 19.00
C ASP A 560 0.53 -6.62 18.60
N ILE A 561 0.67 -5.30 18.78
CA ILE A 561 -0.40 -4.33 18.50
C ILE A 561 -0.81 -4.38 17.02
N VAL A 562 0.17 -4.33 16.11
CA VAL A 562 -0.09 -4.34 14.67
C VAL A 562 -0.69 -5.66 14.23
N GLN A 563 -0.08 -6.80 14.57
CA GLN A 563 -0.59 -8.10 14.14
C GLN A 563 -1.98 -8.40 14.71
N THR A 564 -2.24 -7.98 15.95
CA THR A 564 -3.58 -8.14 16.56
C THR A 564 -4.61 -7.34 15.77
N GLN A 565 -4.32 -6.07 15.45
CA GLN A 565 -5.22 -5.23 14.66
C GLN A 565 -5.50 -5.84 13.28
N VAL A 566 -4.45 -6.27 12.57
CA VAL A 566 -4.54 -6.87 11.23
C VAL A 566 -5.38 -8.13 11.24
N VAL A 567 -5.10 -9.07 12.14
CA VAL A 567 -5.82 -10.34 12.20
C VAL A 567 -7.28 -10.15 12.61
N GLU A 568 -7.56 -9.27 13.57
CA GLU A 568 -8.95 -9.02 14.00
C GLU A 568 -9.80 -8.42 12.89
N ASP A 569 -9.25 -7.49 12.10
CA ASP A 569 -9.97 -6.87 11.00
C ASP A 569 -10.23 -7.86 9.86
N ILE A 570 -9.22 -8.66 9.47
CA ILE A 570 -9.40 -9.69 8.43
C ILE A 570 -10.47 -10.71 8.85
N ARG A 571 -10.46 -11.15 10.11
CA ARG A 571 -11.46 -12.11 10.61
C ARG A 571 -12.89 -11.56 10.58
N LYS A 572 -13.05 -10.25 10.75
CA LYS A 572 -14.37 -9.60 10.72
C LYS A 572 -14.86 -9.35 9.30
N LEU A 573 -13.96 -9.06 8.36
CA LEU A 573 -14.33 -8.58 7.02
C LEU A 573 -14.21 -9.64 5.91
N TYR A 574 -13.35 -10.66 6.10
CA TYR A 574 -12.97 -11.58 5.02
C TYR A 574 -13.00 -13.03 5.46
N GLU A 575 -12.17 -13.44 6.42
CA GLU A 575 -11.93 -14.84 6.70
C GLU A 575 -11.90 -15.09 8.22
N PRO A 576 -13.02 -15.52 8.83
CA PRO A 576 -13.14 -15.70 10.28
C PRO A 576 -12.11 -16.68 10.86
N LYS A 577 -11.59 -17.59 10.04
CA LYS A 577 -10.55 -18.56 10.41
C LYS A 577 -9.14 -18.09 10.03
N TRP A 578 -8.94 -16.83 9.68
CA TRP A 578 -7.62 -16.31 9.33
C TRP A 578 -6.62 -16.62 10.44
N THR A 579 -5.56 -17.33 10.09
CA THR A 579 -4.63 -17.90 11.06
C THR A 579 -3.77 -16.79 11.65
N ARG A 580 -3.79 -16.65 12.98
CA ARG A 580 -2.82 -15.84 13.70
C ARG A 580 -1.57 -16.68 13.95
N ARG A 581 -0.53 -16.50 13.15
CA ARG A 581 0.76 -17.16 13.39
C ARG A 581 1.54 -16.41 14.49
N GLY A 582 2.71 -16.93 14.81
CA GLY A 582 3.49 -16.48 15.96
C GLY A 582 4.09 -15.09 15.83
N MET A 583 4.44 -14.51 16.97
CA MET A 583 5.36 -13.37 17.07
C MET A 583 6.76 -13.92 17.37
N TRP A 584 7.60 -14.02 16.34
CA TRP A 584 8.93 -14.63 16.45
C TRP A 584 9.98 -13.63 16.94
N ASN A 585 10.63 -13.94 18.06
CA ASN A 585 11.85 -13.26 18.48
C ASN A 585 13.06 -13.90 17.78
N LYS A 586 13.47 -13.38 16.62
CA LYS A 586 14.51 -13.98 15.76
C LYS A 586 15.44 -12.92 15.18
N GLN A 587 16.65 -13.32 14.84
CA GLN A 587 17.69 -12.42 14.30
C GLN A 587 17.61 -12.34 12.77
N TYR A 588 16.45 -11.92 12.25
CA TYR A 588 16.30 -11.58 10.84
C TYR A 588 16.90 -10.19 10.62
N SER A 589 17.71 -10.01 9.58
CA SER A 589 18.51 -8.78 9.39
C SER A 589 17.67 -7.52 9.47
N GLU A 590 16.53 -7.51 8.79
CA GLU A 590 15.59 -6.38 8.76
C GLU A 590 14.86 -6.16 10.10
N ALA A 591 14.88 -7.12 11.02
CA ALA A 591 14.26 -7.01 12.35
C ALA A 591 15.26 -6.66 13.46
N PHE A 592 16.54 -7.00 13.33
CA PHE A 592 17.54 -6.76 14.39
C PHE A 592 18.52 -5.63 14.11
N ARG A 593 18.79 -5.29 12.84
CA ARG A 593 19.76 -4.23 12.50
C ARG A 593 19.27 -2.84 12.87
N PRO A 594 18.03 -2.43 12.52
CA PRO A 594 17.59 -1.08 12.84
C PRO A 594 17.66 -0.81 14.34
N LYS A 595 18.20 0.35 14.71
CA LYS A 595 18.38 0.77 16.10
C LYS A 595 17.17 1.52 16.66
N VAL A 596 15.98 1.17 16.18
CA VAL A 596 14.67 1.71 16.57
C VAL A 596 13.66 0.57 16.68
N PRO A 597 12.51 0.77 17.36
CA PRO A 597 11.43 -0.22 17.37
C PRO A 597 11.08 -0.69 15.96
N THR A 598 11.17 -2.00 15.72
CA THR A 598 11.09 -2.56 14.38
C THR A 598 10.28 -3.84 14.36
N MET A 599 9.47 -4.01 13.31
CA MET A 599 8.84 -5.29 13.00
C MET A 599 9.05 -5.67 11.53
N LEU A 600 9.23 -6.96 11.29
CA LEU A 600 9.06 -7.56 9.98
C LEU A 600 7.74 -8.32 10.00
N SER A 601 6.91 -8.09 8.99
CA SER A 601 5.63 -8.76 8.84
C SER A 601 5.66 -9.71 7.67
N GLU A 602 5.31 -10.96 7.90
CA GLU A 602 5.02 -11.96 6.87
C GLU A 602 3.49 -12.05 6.78
N MET A 603 2.91 -11.18 5.96
CA MET A 603 1.48 -10.84 6.03
C MET A 603 0.55 -12.02 5.72
N MET A 604 0.88 -12.76 4.67
CA MET A 604 0.15 -13.91 4.15
C MET A 604 1.15 -14.78 3.39
N SER A 605 0.72 -15.89 2.80
CA SER A 605 1.62 -16.73 1.99
C SER A 605 1.39 -16.64 0.48
N HIS A 606 2.42 -16.20 -0.26
CA HIS A 606 2.39 -16.01 -1.70
C HIS A 606 2.26 -17.31 -2.51
N HIS A 607 2.69 -18.43 -1.92
CA HIS A 607 2.62 -19.76 -2.55
C HIS A 607 1.33 -20.53 -2.21
N ASN A 608 0.39 -19.95 -1.46
CA ASN A 608 -0.87 -20.59 -1.08
C ASN A 608 -2.05 -19.88 -1.78
N PHE A 609 -2.81 -20.60 -2.60
CA PHE A 609 -3.82 -19.94 -3.44
C PHE A 609 -4.95 -19.29 -2.62
N ALA A 610 -5.37 -19.87 -1.49
CA ALA A 610 -6.42 -19.24 -0.67
C ALA A 610 -5.97 -17.93 -0.02
N ASP A 611 -4.68 -17.82 0.34
CA ASP A 611 -4.10 -16.55 0.81
C ASP A 611 -4.05 -15.54 -0.35
N MET A 612 -3.56 -15.97 -1.52
CA MET A 612 -3.44 -15.11 -2.71
C MET A 612 -4.79 -14.66 -3.28
N TYR A 613 -5.82 -15.51 -3.24
CA TYR A 613 -7.17 -15.15 -3.66
C TYR A 613 -7.71 -13.95 -2.88
N GLN A 614 -7.52 -13.96 -1.55
CA GLN A 614 -7.89 -12.81 -0.72
C GLN A 614 -6.97 -11.63 -1.00
N ALA A 615 -5.66 -11.86 -1.07
CA ALA A 615 -4.68 -10.79 -1.25
C ALA A 615 -4.93 -10.00 -2.53
N MET A 616 -5.26 -10.66 -3.64
CA MET A 616 -5.49 -10.07 -4.95
C MET A 616 -6.67 -9.10 -5.02
N ASP A 617 -7.57 -9.09 -4.01
CA ASP A 617 -8.71 -8.16 -3.94
C ASP A 617 -8.22 -6.76 -3.48
N PRO A 618 -8.37 -5.69 -4.29
CA PRO A 618 -7.98 -4.34 -3.88
C PRO A 618 -8.69 -3.85 -2.61
N LYS A 619 -9.91 -4.33 -2.33
CA LYS A 619 -10.60 -4.03 -1.07
C LYS A 619 -9.89 -4.67 0.11
N PHE A 620 -9.39 -5.91 -0.05
CA PHE A 620 -8.57 -6.57 0.96
C PHE A 620 -7.26 -5.81 1.19
N GLN A 621 -6.59 -5.40 0.11
CA GLN A 621 -5.36 -4.59 0.20
C GLN A 621 -5.59 -3.29 0.98
N PHE A 622 -6.66 -2.55 0.67
CA PHE A 622 -7.04 -1.34 1.39
C PHE A 622 -7.30 -1.60 2.88
N ASN A 623 -8.14 -2.59 3.20
CA ASN A 623 -8.53 -2.87 4.59
C ASN A 623 -7.38 -3.40 5.44
N VAL A 624 -6.53 -4.26 4.87
CA VAL A 624 -5.31 -4.73 5.55
C VAL A 624 -4.35 -3.57 5.77
N SER A 625 -4.09 -2.76 4.75
CA SER A 625 -3.20 -1.59 4.86
C SER A 625 -3.71 -0.60 5.92
N ARG A 626 -5.03 -0.38 5.97
CA ARG A 626 -5.68 0.41 7.02
C ARG A 626 -5.48 -0.22 8.40
N ALA A 627 -5.51 -1.55 8.52
CA ALA A 627 -5.24 -2.22 9.79
C ALA A 627 -3.78 -2.06 10.26
N TYR A 628 -2.80 -2.09 9.34
CA TYR A 628 -1.41 -1.73 9.66
C TYR A 628 -1.29 -0.30 10.16
N TYR A 629 -1.87 0.65 9.43
CA TYR A 629 -1.92 2.06 9.83
C TYR A 629 -2.52 2.22 11.24
N LYS A 630 -3.68 1.62 11.52
CA LYS A 630 -4.33 1.65 12.84
C LYS A 630 -3.42 1.10 13.94
N GLY A 631 -2.74 -0.02 13.67
CA GLY A 631 -1.80 -0.64 14.61
C GLY A 631 -0.58 0.25 14.91
N ILE A 632 0.01 0.83 13.87
CA ILE A 632 1.16 1.76 13.97
C ILE A 632 0.78 3.01 14.76
N LEU A 633 -0.38 3.62 14.43
CA LEU A 633 -0.90 4.78 15.15
C LEU A 633 -1.10 4.48 16.63
N LYS A 634 -1.70 3.33 16.97
CA LYS A 634 -1.91 2.90 18.37
C LYS A 634 -0.58 2.70 19.10
N PHE A 635 0.42 2.12 18.44
CA PHE A 635 1.76 1.96 19.01
C PHE A 635 2.42 3.32 19.28
N LEU A 636 2.53 4.19 18.27
CA LEU A 636 3.21 5.48 18.41
C LEU A 636 2.50 6.42 19.38
N SER A 637 1.17 6.45 19.37
CA SER A 637 0.40 7.24 20.35
C SER A 637 0.61 6.73 21.79
N ALA A 638 0.75 5.42 21.97
CA ALA A 638 1.09 4.83 23.26
C ALA A 638 2.53 5.14 23.71
N GLN A 639 3.48 5.28 22.76
CA GLN A 639 4.85 5.74 23.07
C GLN A 639 4.85 7.18 23.61
N ASP A 640 4.02 8.05 23.02
CA ASP A 640 3.93 9.46 23.40
C ASP A 640 3.02 9.72 24.62
N GLY A 641 2.20 8.74 25.00
CA GLY A 641 1.18 8.88 26.04
C GLY A 641 0.03 9.78 25.61
N GLN A 642 -0.34 9.75 24.32
CA GLN A 642 -1.39 10.56 23.73
C GLN A 642 -2.58 9.71 23.27
N ASP A 643 -3.75 10.35 23.19
CA ASP A 643 -4.92 9.76 22.51
C ASP A 643 -4.70 9.76 21.00
N TYR A 644 -5.29 8.77 20.31
CA TYR A 644 -5.26 8.69 18.85
C TYR A 644 -6.64 8.93 18.24
N VAL A 645 -6.65 9.37 16.98
CA VAL A 645 -7.83 9.39 16.10
C VAL A 645 -7.40 8.81 14.75
N VAL A 646 -8.18 7.86 14.23
CA VAL A 646 -7.93 7.28 12.91
C VAL A 646 -8.54 8.17 11.82
N GLN A 647 -7.89 8.30 10.66
CA GLN A 647 -8.45 9.06 9.53
C GLN A 647 -9.82 8.49 9.09
N PRO A 648 -10.75 9.32 8.58
CA PRO A 648 -12.05 8.86 8.12
C PRO A 648 -11.98 7.91 6.91
N LEU A 649 -13.10 7.27 6.59
CA LEU A 649 -13.31 6.59 5.30
C LEU A 649 -13.68 7.62 4.21
N PRO A 650 -13.46 7.32 2.92
CA PRO A 650 -13.94 8.15 1.81
C PRO A 650 -15.45 8.44 1.93
N ILE A 651 -15.89 9.57 1.39
CA ILE A 651 -17.32 9.91 1.32
C ILE A 651 -18.04 8.99 0.31
N ASP A 652 -19.38 9.02 0.38
CA ASP A 652 -20.26 8.20 -0.45
C ASP A 652 -21.44 9.07 -0.95
N HIS A 653 -22.22 8.58 -1.91
CA HIS A 653 -23.39 9.22 -2.52
C HIS A 653 -23.07 10.59 -3.10
N PHE A 654 -21.92 10.71 -3.75
CA PHE A 654 -21.49 11.98 -4.32
C PHE A 654 -22.42 12.35 -5.49
N ARG A 655 -22.89 13.60 -5.53
CA ARG A 655 -23.63 14.12 -6.68
C ARG A 655 -23.43 15.61 -6.91
N ILE A 656 -23.65 16.02 -8.15
CA ILE A 656 -23.63 17.41 -8.59
C ILE A 656 -25.04 17.84 -9.00
N GLU A 657 -25.52 18.96 -8.46
CA GLU A 657 -26.78 19.58 -8.86
C GLU A 657 -26.53 20.96 -9.47
N GLU A 658 -27.02 21.18 -10.70
CA GLU A 658 -26.98 22.49 -11.35
C GLU A 658 -28.04 23.44 -10.78
N ARG A 659 -27.65 24.70 -10.56
CA ARG A 659 -28.50 25.80 -10.12
C ARG A 659 -28.33 26.99 -11.07
N GLU A 660 -29.22 27.97 -10.98
CA GLU A 660 -29.21 29.15 -11.86
C GLU A 660 -27.83 29.84 -11.91
N ASN A 661 -27.17 29.99 -10.76
CA ASN A 661 -25.90 30.72 -10.59
C ASN A 661 -24.67 29.83 -10.34
N GLY A 662 -24.74 28.51 -10.56
CA GLY A 662 -23.62 27.61 -10.29
C GLY A 662 -24.03 26.16 -10.07
N ILE A 663 -23.31 25.46 -9.21
CA ILE A 663 -23.59 24.08 -8.82
C ILE A 663 -23.55 23.91 -7.31
N ILE A 664 -24.21 22.87 -6.81
CA ILE A 664 -24.04 22.36 -5.45
C ILE A 664 -23.50 20.94 -5.54
N LEU A 665 -22.43 20.68 -4.81
CA LEU A 665 -21.89 19.35 -4.59
C LEU A 665 -22.53 18.78 -3.31
N PHE A 666 -23.05 17.56 -3.33
CA PHE A 666 -23.61 16.87 -2.16
C PHE A 666 -22.97 15.50 -1.97
N TRP A 667 -22.77 15.09 -0.72
CA TRP A 667 -22.24 13.76 -0.39
C TRP A 667 -22.74 13.31 0.99
N LYS A 668 -22.30 12.14 1.43
CA LYS A 668 -22.53 11.62 2.78
C LYS A 668 -21.24 11.21 3.48
N ALA A 669 -21.24 11.37 4.80
CA ALA A 669 -20.25 10.77 5.68
C ALA A 669 -20.36 9.24 5.66
N VAL A 670 -19.23 8.54 5.78
CA VAL A 670 -19.17 7.08 5.96
C VAL A 670 -18.63 6.78 7.36
N GLU A 671 -19.36 5.97 8.13
CA GLU A 671 -18.89 5.48 9.43
C GLU A 671 -17.99 4.26 9.25
N ASP A 672 -16.89 4.19 10.01
CA ASP A 672 -16.04 2.99 10.09
C ASP A 672 -16.54 2.10 11.26
N PRO A 673 -17.21 0.96 10.98
CA PRO A 673 -17.72 0.10 12.04
C PRO A 673 -16.62 -0.58 12.85
N LEU A 674 -15.38 -0.61 12.36
CA LEU A 674 -14.23 -1.20 13.04
C LEU A 674 -13.42 -0.19 13.84
N GLU A 675 -13.68 1.11 13.69
CA GLU A 675 -12.90 2.17 14.33
C GLU A 675 -13.76 3.41 14.63
N PRO A 676 -14.38 3.46 15.83
CA PRO A 676 -15.30 4.54 16.20
C PRO A 676 -14.67 5.94 16.25
N THR A 677 -13.33 6.04 16.32
CA THR A 677 -12.63 7.33 16.30
C THR A 677 -12.60 7.96 14.90
N ALA A 678 -12.81 7.18 13.84
CA ALA A 678 -12.67 7.60 12.44
C ALA A 678 -13.84 8.45 11.90
N LYS A 679 -14.52 9.20 12.76
CA LYS A 679 -15.63 10.07 12.35
C LYS A 679 -15.11 11.31 11.63
N PRO A 680 -15.73 11.73 10.52
CA PRO A 680 -15.39 12.99 9.86
C PRO A 680 -15.82 14.19 10.70
N GLU A 681 -14.98 15.23 10.70
CA GLU A 681 -15.24 16.54 11.32
C GLU A 681 -15.39 17.65 10.26
N ALA A 682 -14.79 17.49 9.08
CA ALA A 682 -14.90 18.38 7.93
C ALA A 682 -14.60 17.62 6.62
N TYR A 683 -14.64 18.32 5.49
CA TYR A 683 -14.37 17.78 4.16
C TYR A 683 -13.51 18.73 3.34
N LYS A 684 -12.93 18.22 2.26
CA LYS A 684 -12.15 19.03 1.33
C LYS A 684 -12.47 18.68 -0.11
N VAL A 685 -12.84 19.71 -0.86
CA VAL A 685 -13.27 19.62 -2.26
C VAL A 685 -12.10 19.99 -3.15
N TYR A 686 -11.60 19.03 -3.89
CA TYR A 686 -10.55 19.23 -4.88
C TYR A 686 -11.15 19.47 -6.26
N THR A 687 -10.65 20.46 -6.98
CA THR A 687 -11.12 20.80 -8.33
C THR A 687 -10.04 20.58 -9.36
N ARG A 688 -10.39 19.92 -10.47
CA ARG A 688 -9.61 19.87 -11.71
C ARG A 688 -10.38 20.57 -12.81
N ILE A 689 -9.69 21.36 -13.62
CA ILE A 689 -10.25 21.99 -14.82
C ILE A 689 -9.70 21.27 -16.06
N GLU A 690 -10.59 20.87 -16.97
CA GLU A 690 -10.23 20.14 -18.19
C GLU A 690 -9.34 18.91 -17.91
N ASP A 691 -8.28 18.70 -18.67
CA ASP A 691 -7.26 17.67 -18.50
C ASP A 691 -6.09 18.14 -17.60
N GLY A 692 -6.39 19.03 -16.67
CA GLY A 692 -5.51 19.55 -15.62
C GLY A 692 -5.12 18.53 -14.55
N GLY A 693 -4.36 18.99 -13.57
CA GLY A 693 -4.24 18.37 -12.24
C GLY A 693 -5.30 18.91 -11.27
N PHE A 694 -5.46 18.24 -10.13
CA PHE A 694 -6.28 18.76 -9.02
C PHE A 694 -5.52 19.85 -8.25
N ASP A 695 -6.26 20.87 -7.81
CA ASP A 695 -5.77 21.94 -6.92
C ASP A 695 -5.42 21.44 -5.50
N ASN A 696 -5.12 22.37 -4.59
CA ASN A 696 -4.87 22.06 -3.17
C ASN A 696 -6.14 21.73 -2.38
N GLY A 697 -7.32 21.80 -2.99
CA GLY A 697 -8.63 21.61 -2.37
C GLY A 697 -9.10 22.79 -1.51
N THR A 698 -10.42 22.93 -1.38
CA THR A 698 -11.08 23.94 -0.55
C THR A 698 -11.83 23.26 0.60
N LEU A 699 -11.71 23.78 1.82
CA LEU A 699 -12.39 23.23 3.00
C LEU A 699 -13.90 23.42 2.90
N ALA A 700 -14.65 22.39 3.26
CA ALA A 700 -16.10 22.39 3.42
C ALA A 700 -16.45 21.84 4.81
N GLU A 701 -17.22 22.60 5.59
CA GLU A 701 -17.61 22.21 6.95
C GLU A 701 -18.77 21.21 6.98
N ASN A 702 -19.59 21.19 5.92
CA ASN A 702 -20.79 20.37 5.81
C ASN A 702 -20.67 19.38 4.66
N THR A 703 -21.67 18.50 4.53
CA THR A 703 -21.78 17.53 3.43
C THR A 703 -22.34 18.12 2.12
N GLU A 704 -22.20 19.44 1.96
CA GLU A 704 -22.56 20.17 0.76
C GLU A 704 -21.59 21.33 0.51
N TYR A 705 -21.34 21.65 -0.76
CA TYR A 705 -20.48 22.77 -1.15
C TYR A 705 -21.00 23.50 -2.37
N ASN A 706 -21.19 24.82 -2.24
CA ASN A 706 -21.70 25.69 -3.29
C ASN A 706 -20.55 26.26 -4.14
N MET A 707 -20.60 26.05 -5.45
CA MET A 707 -19.65 26.65 -6.39
C MET A 707 -20.37 27.56 -7.38
N VAL A 708 -19.79 28.74 -7.61
CA VAL A 708 -20.31 29.77 -8.51
C VAL A 708 -19.26 30.15 -9.55
N ASN A 709 -19.64 30.94 -10.55
CA ASN A 709 -18.74 31.46 -11.59
C ASN A 709 -18.07 30.40 -12.50
N LEU A 710 -18.73 29.26 -12.71
CA LEU A 710 -18.27 28.23 -13.65
C LEU A 710 -18.49 28.68 -15.11
N LYS A 711 -17.49 28.47 -15.97
CA LYS A 711 -17.51 28.93 -17.36
C LYS A 711 -18.28 27.94 -18.26
N PRO A 712 -19.21 28.40 -19.12
CA PRO A 712 -19.86 27.55 -20.12
C PRO A 712 -18.87 26.85 -21.06
N GLY A 713 -19.09 25.56 -21.30
CA GLY A 713 -18.24 24.73 -22.16
C GLY A 713 -16.87 24.34 -21.58
N VAL A 714 -16.62 24.61 -20.31
CA VAL A 714 -15.43 24.15 -19.58
C VAL A 714 -15.83 23.00 -18.66
N ILE A 715 -15.05 21.92 -18.66
CA ILE A 715 -15.29 20.78 -17.77
C ILE A 715 -14.58 21.02 -16.44
N TYR A 716 -15.34 20.86 -15.36
CA TYR A 716 -14.84 20.85 -13.99
C TYR A 716 -15.03 19.45 -13.42
N SER A 717 -13.98 18.87 -12.84
CA SER A 717 -14.02 17.58 -12.17
C SER A 717 -13.71 17.75 -10.69
N PHE A 718 -14.36 16.96 -9.85
CA PHE A 718 -14.31 17.08 -8.40
C PHE A 718 -14.03 15.74 -7.75
N LYS A 719 -13.22 15.75 -6.70
CA LYS A 719 -13.13 14.65 -5.73
C LYS A 719 -13.17 15.24 -4.33
N ILE A 720 -13.67 14.46 -3.38
CA ILE A 720 -13.87 14.92 -2.01
C ILE A 720 -13.18 13.96 -1.05
N THR A 721 -12.51 14.52 -0.05
CA THR A 721 -11.97 13.76 1.09
C THR A 721 -12.68 14.19 2.37
N ALA A 722 -12.78 13.25 3.30
CA ALA A 722 -13.26 13.46 4.65
C ALA A 722 -12.06 13.65 5.59
N ILE A 723 -12.20 14.53 6.58
CA ILE A 723 -11.08 14.90 7.45
C ILE A 723 -11.49 14.97 8.91
N ASN A 724 -10.58 14.56 9.80
CA ASN A 724 -10.66 14.75 11.24
C ASN A 724 -9.26 15.00 11.83
N LYS A 725 -9.15 15.04 13.16
CA LYS A 725 -7.88 15.24 13.89
C LYS A 725 -6.85 14.13 13.68
N GLY A 726 -7.23 13.00 13.09
CA GLY A 726 -6.37 11.87 12.77
C GLY A 726 -5.72 11.94 11.39
N GLY A 727 -6.29 12.71 10.46
CA GLY A 727 -5.82 12.80 9.08
C GLY A 727 -6.94 12.89 8.05
N GLU A 728 -6.54 12.81 6.79
CA GLU A 728 -7.39 12.92 5.59
C GLU A 728 -7.68 11.53 4.96
N SER A 729 -8.93 11.28 4.58
CA SER A 729 -9.33 10.03 3.95
C SER A 729 -8.72 9.85 2.55
N PHE A 730 -8.85 8.65 2.00
CA PHE A 730 -8.74 8.47 0.55
C PHE A 730 -9.85 9.28 -0.16
N PRO A 731 -9.64 9.70 -1.42
CA PRO A 731 -10.64 10.47 -2.15
C PRO A 731 -11.84 9.60 -2.54
N SER A 732 -12.98 10.26 -2.72
CA SER A 732 -14.14 9.72 -3.45
C SER A 732 -13.79 9.37 -4.90
N GLU A 733 -14.76 8.78 -5.60
CA GLU A 733 -14.80 8.82 -7.06
C GLU A 733 -14.77 10.28 -7.60
N ILE A 734 -14.51 10.42 -8.91
CA ILE A 734 -14.44 11.72 -9.55
C ILE A 734 -15.72 11.97 -10.36
N LEU A 735 -16.44 13.02 -9.98
CA LEU A 735 -17.59 13.51 -10.72
C LEU A 735 -17.23 14.74 -11.55
N ALA A 736 -17.95 14.97 -12.64
CA ALA A 736 -17.66 16.04 -13.58
C ALA A 736 -18.92 16.84 -13.96
N TYR A 737 -18.71 18.12 -14.26
CA TYR A 737 -19.73 19.06 -14.67
C TYR A 737 -19.25 19.90 -15.84
N CYS A 738 -20.16 20.20 -16.77
CA CYS A 738 -19.96 21.21 -17.79
C CYS A 738 -21.27 21.95 -18.04
N LYS A 739 -21.26 23.28 -17.86
CA LYS A 739 -22.41 24.12 -18.19
C LYS A 739 -22.62 24.18 -19.71
N SER A 740 -23.86 24.01 -20.15
CA SER A 740 -24.24 24.16 -21.57
C SER A 740 -24.03 25.61 -22.03
N LYS A 741 -23.61 25.80 -23.29
CA LYS A 741 -23.46 27.13 -23.89
C LYS A 741 -24.80 27.79 -24.22
N ASP A 742 -25.82 26.98 -24.50
CA ASP A 742 -27.12 27.46 -25.01
C ASP A 742 -28.24 27.35 -23.96
N GLY A 743 -27.90 27.09 -22.69
CA GLY A 743 -28.87 26.97 -21.59
C GLY A 743 -29.78 25.74 -21.67
N GLN A 744 -29.43 24.74 -22.49
CA GLN A 744 -30.15 23.48 -22.58
C GLN A 744 -30.02 22.69 -21.26
N LYS A 745 -31.05 21.91 -20.93
CA LYS A 745 -31.02 20.96 -19.80
C LYS A 745 -29.80 20.04 -19.91
N PRO A 746 -29.03 19.84 -18.82
CA PRO A 746 -27.85 19.01 -18.86
C PRO A 746 -28.20 17.55 -19.13
N VAL A 747 -27.24 16.81 -19.66
CA VAL A 747 -27.22 15.35 -19.59
C VAL A 747 -26.91 14.94 -18.15
N LEU A 748 -27.59 13.91 -17.64
CA LEU A 748 -27.22 13.26 -16.39
C LEU A 748 -26.32 12.06 -16.69
N ILE A 749 -25.08 12.09 -16.21
CA ILE A 749 -24.16 10.96 -16.25
C ILE A 749 -24.16 10.28 -14.88
N VAL A 750 -24.55 9.01 -14.81
CA VAL A 750 -24.47 8.18 -13.60
C VAL A 750 -23.23 7.32 -13.71
N ASN A 751 -22.28 7.51 -12.78
CA ASN A 751 -21.13 6.63 -12.65
C ASN A 751 -21.57 5.37 -11.88
N GLY A 752 -21.85 4.29 -12.59
CA GLY A 752 -22.12 2.97 -12.01
C GLY A 752 -20.94 2.02 -12.15
N PHE A 753 -19.73 2.52 -12.38
CA PHE A 753 -18.52 1.70 -12.41
C PHE A 753 -17.63 2.01 -11.22
N ASP A 754 -17.93 1.38 -10.09
CA ASP A 754 -17.14 1.44 -8.85
C ASP A 754 -16.39 0.11 -8.57
N ARG A 755 -16.65 -0.91 -9.39
CA ARG A 755 -16.03 -2.24 -9.28
C ARG A 755 -14.51 -2.19 -9.16
N ILE A 756 -14.04 -2.76 -8.06
CA ILE A 756 -12.65 -3.16 -7.81
C ILE A 756 -12.64 -4.56 -7.18
N VAL A 757 -11.94 -5.50 -7.80
CA VAL A 757 -11.98 -6.92 -7.44
C VAL A 757 -10.69 -7.65 -7.78
N ALA A 758 -10.49 -8.82 -7.16
CA ALA A 758 -9.49 -9.80 -7.60
C ALA A 758 -9.83 -10.41 -8.97
N PRO A 759 -8.84 -10.99 -9.69
CA PRO A 759 -9.09 -11.81 -10.87
C PRO A 759 -10.02 -12.99 -10.58
N GLN A 760 -10.70 -13.54 -11.60
CA GLN A 760 -11.60 -14.68 -11.42
C GLN A 760 -10.83 -15.91 -10.94
N GLY A 761 -10.98 -16.26 -9.67
CA GLY A 761 -10.44 -17.49 -9.09
C GLY A 761 -11.37 -18.69 -9.28
N PHE A 762 -10.80 -19.89 -9.28
CA PHE A 762 -11.53 -21.15 -9.14
C PHE A 762 -10.75 -22.16 -8.28
N ASP A 763 -11.47 -23.09 -7.66
CA ASP A 763 -10.90 -24.25 -6.97
C ASP A 763 -11.84 -25.45 -7.11
N ASP A 764 -11.38 -26.52 -7.78
CA ASP A 764 -12.12 -27.79 -7.92
C ASP A 764 -11.56 -28.92 -7.04
N GLY A 765 -10.61 -28.58 -6.14
CA GLY A 765 -9.89 -29.51 -5.27
C GLY A 765 -8.74 -30.27 -5.94
N LYS A 766 -8.70 -30.35 -7.27
CA LYS A 766 -7.55 -30.89 -8.03
C LYS A 766 -6.76 -29.79 -8.72
N ARG A 767 -7.47 -28.77 -9.18
CA ARG A 767 -6.93 -27.59 -9.85
C ARG A 767 -7.43 -26.33 -9.16
N ALA A 768 -6.58 -25.33 -9.08
CA ALA A 768 -6.92 -24.03 -8.55
C ALA A 768 -6.06 -22.92 -9.15
N GLY A 769 -6.60 -21.71 -9.24
CA GLY A 769 -5.87 -20.58 -9.79
C GLY A 769 -6.77 -19.47 -10.31
N PHE A 770 -6.14 -18.52 -11.01
CA PHE A 770 -6.82 -17.37 -11.63
C PHE A 770 -7.01 -17.56 -13.14
N MET A 771 -8.22 -17.28 -13.62
CA MET A 771 -8.61 -17.37 -15.02
C MET A 771 -8.79 -15.97 -15.61
N SER A 772 -7.67 -15.31 -15.91
CA SER A 772 -7.64 -13.96 -16.51
C SER A 772 -8.53 -13.84 -17.75
N ALA A 773 -8.58 -14.88 -18.59
CA ALA A 773 -9.41 -14.88 -19.79
C ALA A 773 -10.93 -14.79 -19.53
N GLU A 774 -11.38 -15.02 -18.29
CA GLU A 774 -12.78 -14.82 -17.87
C GLU A 774 -13.00 -13.47 -17.18
N ASP A 775 -12.02 -13.03 -16.38
CA ASP A 775 -11.98 -11.75 -15.68
C ASP A 775 -10.57 -11.54 -15.12
N GLU A 776 -9.87 -10.51 -15.58
CA GLU A 776 -8.55 -10.12 -15.02
C GLU A 776 -8.68 -9.43 -13.67
N GLY A 777 -9.90 -9.15 -13.24
CA GLY A 777 -10.18 -8.33 -12.07
C GLY A 777 -9.97 -6.85 -12.40
N VAL A 778 -10.37 -6.00 -11.46
CA VAL A 778 -10.30 -4.55 -11.64
C VAL A 778 -9.52 -3.97 -10.48
N ALA A 779 -8.31 -3.49 -10.76
CA ALA A 779 -7.44 -2.91 -9.74
C ALA A 779 -7.93 -1.52 -9.29
N TYR A 780 -7.56 -1.09 -8.08
CA TYR A 780 -7.74 0.30 -7.66
C TYR A 780 -6.77 1.20 -8.43
N LYS A 781 -7.27 1.93 -9.45
CA LYS A 781 -6.52 2.77 -10.39
C LYS A 781 -5.55 2.04 -11.32
N ARG A 782 -4.74 1.13 -10.80
CA ARG A 782 -3.72 0.39 -11.56
C ARG A 782 -3.20 -0.81 -10.79
N ASN A 783 -2.58 -1.76 -11.50
CA ASN A 783 -1.81 -2.87 -10.95
C ASN A 783 -0.38 -2.81 -11.48
N ILE A 784 0.60 -2.84 -10.57
CA ILE A 784 2.04 -2.78 -10.86
C ILE A 784 2.75 -4.12 -10.57
N ALA A 785 2.00 -5.16 -10.18
CA ALA A 785 2.50 -6.47 -9.78
C ALA A 785 2.06 -7.64 -10.68
N TYR A 786 1.18 -7.41 -11.65
CA TYR A 786 0.79 -8.43 -12.62
C TYR A 786 1.97 -8.83 -13.52
N VAL A 787 2.34 -10.12 -13.49
CA VAL A 787 3.48 -10.64 -14.25
C VAL A 787 3.06 -11.33 -15.56
N GLY A 788 1.82 -11.81 -15.64
CA GLY A 788 1.26 -12.53 -16.78
C GLY A 788 0.30 -13.65 -16.33
N ASP A 789 -0.34 -14.31 -17.28
CA ASP A 789 -1.35 -15.33 -16.99
C ASP A 789 -0.78 -16.58 -16.32
N GLN A 790 -1.58 -17.18 -15.43
CA GLN A 790 -1.28 -18.49 -14.86
C GLN A 790 -1.43 -19.57 -15.95
N TYR A 791 -0.44 -20.46 -16.07
CA TYR A 791 -0.48 -21.59 -17.01
C TYR A 791 -0.51 -22.96 -16.33
N ASP A 792 -0.08 -23.06 -15.06
CA ASP A 792 -0.12 -24.30 -14.30
C ASP A 792 -1.16 -24.24 -13.18
N PHE A 793 -2.26 -24.97 -13.37
CA PHE A 793 -3.38 -25.03 -12.44
C PHE A 793 -3.41 -26.31 -11.61
N ASP A 794 -2.57 -27.31 -11.89
CA ASP A 794 -2.62 -28.62 -11.21
C ASP A 794 -1.93 -28.54 -9.84
N ARG A 795 -2.68 -28.80 -8.77
CA ARG A 795 -2.17 -28.81 -7.39
C ARG A 795 -1.09 -29.88 -7.17
N LYS A 796 -0.98 -30.87 -8.06
CA LYS A 796 0.04 -31.93 -7.99
C LYS A 796 1.33 -31.59 -8.71
N SER A 797 1.37 -30.50 -9.47
CA SER A 797 2.59 -30.04 -10.14
C SER A 797 3.65 -29.73 -9.08
N PRO A 798 4.78 -30.45 -9.05
CA PRO A 798 5.78 -30.28 -8.02
C PRO A 798 6.54 -28.97 -8.22
N TRP A 799 6.86 -28.30 -7.12
CA TRP A 799 7.85 -27.24 -7.12
C TRP A 799 9.25 -27.85 -7.31
N LEU A 800 10.00 -27.38 -8.30
CA LEU A 800 11.38 -27.79 -8.56
C LEU A 800 12.37 -26.71 -8.12
N ASP A 801 12.14 -25.49 -8.58
CA ASP A 801 12.86 -24.26 -8.24
C ASP A 801 11.98 -23.03 -8.58
N ASP A 802 12.52 -21.81 -8.43
CA ASP A 802 11.77 -20.58 -8.70
C ASP A 802 11.49 -20.32 -10.19
N ASP A 803 12.24 -20.96 -11.10
CA ASP A 803 11.99 -20.90 -12.55
C ASP A 803 10.96 -21.96 -12.99
N ALA A 804 10.82 -23.04 -12.21
CA ALA A 804 9.88 -24.14 -12.42
C ALA A 804 9.05 -24.43 -11.14
N SER A 805 8.17 -23.49 -10.79
CA SER A 805 7.48 -23.46 -9.50
C SER A 805 6.31 -24.44 -9.33
N GLY A 806 5.84 -25.08 -10.40
CA GLY A 806 4.70 -26.01 -10.35
C GLY A 806 3.35 -25.29 -10.23
N HIS A 807 2.49 -25.73 -9.32
CA HIS A 807 1.15 -25.15 -9.13
C HIS A 807 1.22 -23.62 -8.96
N GLY A 808 0.43 -22.89 -9.74
CA GLY A 808 0.41 -21.43 -9.73
C GLY A 808 1.34 -20.78 -10.76
N SER A 809 2.24 -21.53 -11.40
CA SER A 809 3.23 -20.94 -12.33
C SER A 809 2.56 -20.05 -13.39
N SER A 810 3.14 -18.87 -13.57
CA SER A 810 2.60 -17.80 -14.42
C SER A 810 3.64 -17.27 -15.41
N TYR A 811 3.17 -16.69 -16.51
CA TYR A 811 4.01 -16.02 -17.49
C TYR A 811 4.67 -14.75 -16.92
N ALA A 812 5.58 -14.15 -17.69
CA ALA A 812 6.39 -12.99 -17.30
C ALA A 812 6.31 -11.84 -18.31
N ASP A 813 5.35 -11.86 -19.22
CA ASP A 813 5.23 -10.94 -20.36
C ASP A 813 4.67 -9.56 -19.98
N GLN A 814 4.18 -9.40 -18.74
CA GLN A 814 3.54 -8.17 -18.25
C GLN A 814 4.29 -7.45 -17.13
N GLU A 815 5.39 -8.03 -16.63
CA GLU A 815 6.17 -7.48 -15.50
C GLU A 815 6.69 -6.06 -15.74
N ALA A 816 6.86 -5.68 -17.00
CA ALA A 816 7.31 -4.35 -17.40
C ALA A 816 6.15 -3.46 -17.84
N HIS A 817 4.90 -3.75 -17.48
CA HIS A 817 3.73 -2.93 -17.76
C HIS A 817 3.07 -2.49 -16.45
N ILE A 818 2.39 -1.34 -16.51
CA ILE A 818 1.47 -0.89 -15.46
C ILE A 818 0.09 -1.09 -16.06
N ILE A 819 -0.71 -1.98 -15.46
CA ILE A 819 -2.02 -2.35 -15.98
C ILE A 819 -3.04 -1.35 -15.45
N PRO A 820 -3.81 -0.64 -16.30
CA PRO A 820 -4.85 0.26 -15.83
C PRO A 820 -5.97 -0.50 -15.10
N GLY A 821 -6.43 0.06 -13.99
CA GLY A 821 -7.61 -0.41 -13.26
C GLY A 821 -8.74 0.62 -13.33
N ASN A 822 -9.60 0.64 -12.32
CA ASN A 822 -10.66 1.63 -12.22
C ASN A 822 -10.08 3.01 -11.87
N SER A 823 -10.11 3.94 -12.82
CA SER A 823 -9.64 5.32 -12.62
C SER A 823 -10.60 6.19 -11.80
N PHE A 824 -11.87 5.77 -11.69
CA PHE A 824 -13.00 6.51 -11.12
C PHE A 824 -13.29 7.85 -11.80
N ASP A 825 -12.82 8.06 -13.03
CA ASP A 825 -12.86 9.34 -13.75
C ASP A 825 -13.61 9.26 -15.09
N TYR A 826 -14.43 8.24 -15.27
CA TYR A 826 -15.17 8.00 -16.51
C TYR A 826 -16.28 9.02 -16.80
N PRO A 827 -16.90 9.72 -15.81
CA PRO A 827 -17.76 10.86 -16.09
C PRO A 827 -17.07 11.96 -16.90
N TYR A 828 -15.75 12.17 -16.72
CA TYR A 828 -14.98 13.09 -17.56
C TYR A 828 -14.86 12.58 -19.00
N VAL A 829 -14.63 11.28 -19.20
CA VAL A 829 -14.50 10.67 -20.54
C VAL A 829 -15.81 10.77 -21.33
N HIS A 830 -16.93 10.38 -20.72
CA HIS A 830 -18.27 10.50 -21.31
C HIS A 830 -18.66 11.97 -21.52
N GLY A 831 -18.48 12.79 -20.48
CA GLY A 831 -18.79 14.21 -20.49
C GLY A 831 -18.02 14.99 -21.56
N LYS A 832 -16.77 14.62 -21.83
CA LYS A 832 -15.97 15.21 -22.92
C LYS A 832 -16.61 14.96 -24.29
N ALA A 833 -17.15 13.77 -24.53
CA ALA A 833 -17.85 13.44 -25.77
C ALA A 833 -19.18 14.23 -25.90
N PHE A 834 -19.93 14.41 -24.80
CA PHE A 834 -21.13 15.27 -24.80
C PHE A 834 -20.79 16.74 -25.06
N ARG A 835 -19.79 17.28 -24.37
CA ARG A 835 -19.32 18.66 -24.55
C ARG A 835 -18.89 18.92 -25.98
N ASN A 836 -18.11 18.02 -26.58
CA ASN A 836 -17.65 18.14 -27.96
C ASN A 836 -18.82 18.13 -28.97
N ASN A 837 -19.99 17.62 -28.57
CA ASN A 837 -21.23 17.64 -29.32
C ASN A 837 -22.20 18.76 -28.91
N GLY A 838 -21.75 19.73 -28.10
CA GLY A 838 -22.51 20.93 -27.74
C GLY A 838 -23.44 20.79 -26.53
N PHE A 839 -23.36 19.68 -25.79
CA PHE A 839 -24.20 19.43 -24.61
C PHE A 839 -23.45 19.79 -23.32
N GLY A 840 -24.20 20.33 -22.35
CA GLY A 840 -23.75 20.38 -20.96
C GLY A 840 -24.13 19.09 -20.22
N PHE A 841 -23.50 18.83 -19.09
CA PHE A 841 -23.77 17.64 -18.29
C PHE A 841 -23.48 17.88 -16.80
N VAL A 842 -24.15 17.09 -15.95
CA VAL A 842 -23.84 16.88 -14.53
C VAL A 842 -23.60 15.38 -14.32
N SER A 843 -22.89 15.01 -13.25
CA SER A 843 -22.77 13.60 -12.88
C SER A 843 -23.09 13.33 -11.41
N MET A 844 -23.43 12.07 -11.12
CA MET A 844 -23.63 11.54 -9.78
C MET A 844 -23.18 10.07 -9.69
N SER A 845 -22.90 9.61 -8.48
CA SER A 845 -22.68 8.19 -8.22
C SER A 845 -23.97 7.39 -8.40
N ASP A 846 -23.84 6.08 -8.58
CA ASP A 846 -24.98 5.18 -8.62
C ASP A 846 -25.72 5.13 -7.28
N GLU A 847 -25.06 5.19 -6.12
CA GLU A 847 -25.76 5.24 -4.83
C GLU A 847 -26.64 6.48 -4.71
N ALA A 848 -26.14 7.64 -5.16
CA ALA A 848 -26.93 8.88 -5.19
C ALA A 848 -28.09 8.79 -6.19
N PHE A 849 -27.90 8.11 -7.32
CA PHE A 849 -28.97 7.85 -8.29
C PHE A 849 -30.04 6.91 -7.72
N GLU A 850 -29.64 5.85 -7.02
CA GLU A 850 -30.52 4.88 -6.37
C GLU A 850 -31.39 5.47 -5.25
N GLU A 851 -30.96 6.57 -4.62
CA GLU A 851 -31.77 7.28 -3.63
C GLU A 851 -32.99 7.99 -4.23
N MET A 852 -32.99 8.21 -5.55
CA MET A 852 -34.06 8.90 -6.26
C MET A 852 -34.33 10.32 -5.73
N ASN A 853 -33.35 10.96 -5.09
CA ASN A 853 -33.39 12.34 -4.61
C ASN A 853 -33.05 13.37 -5.70
N TRP A 854 -33.60 13.15 -6.90
CA TRP A 854 -33.39 13.96 -8.11
C TRP A 854 -34.68 13.98 -8.94
N ASN A 855 -34.85 14.96 -9.83
CA ASN A 855 -36.02 15.09 -10.69
C ASN A 855 -35.68 14.72 -12.15
N PRO A 856 -36.32 13.70 -12.76
CA PRO A 856 -36.05 13.33 -14.14
C PRO A 856 -36.22 14.49 -15.13
N GLY A 857 -37.18 15.39 -14.86
CA GLY A 857 -37.49 16.52 -15.72
C GLY A 857 -36.38 17.56 -15.83
N ASP A 858 -35.34 17.48 -15.01
CA ASP A 858 -34.21 18.42 -15.02
C ASP A 858 -33.17 18.07 -16.10
N TYR A 859 -33.26 16.86 -16.67
CA TYR A 859 -32.25 16.30 -17.56
C TYR A 859 -32.76 16.08 -18.99
N SER A 860 -31.86 16.17 -19.98
CA SER A 860 -32.20 15.94 -21.40
C SER A 860 -31.93 14.50 -21.88
N VAL A 861 -30.94 13.84 -21.28
CA VAL A 861 -30.54 12.44 -21.52
C VAL A 861 -30.02 11.87 -20.20
N LEU A 862 -30.28 10.59 -19.96
CA LEU A 862 -29.66 9.80 -18.89
C LEU A 862 -28.57 8.92 -19.53
N ASP A 863 -27.35 9.00 -19.05
CA ASP A 863 -26.22 8.18 -19.46
C ASP A 863 -25.73 7.39 -18.26
N ILE A 864 -25.88 6.07 -18.26
CA ILE A 864 -25.40 5.20 -17.19
C ILE A 864 -24.21 4.40 -17.71
N LEU A 865 -23.04 4.68 -17.16
CA LEU A 865 -21.83 3.96 -17.48
C LEU A 865 -21.58 2.90 -16.41
N PHE A 866 -21.48 1.65 -16.84
CA PHE A 866 -21.21 0.50 -15.98
C PHE A 866 -19.80 -0.05 -16.18
N GLY A 867 -19.01 0.39 -17.16
CA GLY A 867 -17.65 -0.13 -17.31
C GLY A 867 -17.58 -1.66 -17.27
N GLU A 868 -16.82 -2.20 -16.31
CA GLU A 868 -16.75 -3.64 -16.02
C GLU A 868 -17.59 -4.09 -14.80
N GLU A 869 -18.54 -3.27 -14.36
CA GLU A 869 -19.47 -3.57 -13.27
C GLU A 869 -20.15 -4.92 -13.48
N LYS A 870 -20.10 -5.80 -12.48
CA LYS A 870 -20.83 -7.08 -12.47
C LYS A 870 -20.81 -7.70 -11.08
N THR A 871 -21.90 -8.42 -10.78
CA THR A 871 -22.07 -9.17 -9.54
C THR A 871 -20.85 -10.03 -9.29
N THR A 872 -20.17 -9.80 -8.17
CA THR A 872 -18.97 -10.55 -7.80
C THR A 872 -19.20 -11.28 -6.47
N LYS A 873 -18.82 -12.57 -6.44
CA LYS A 873 -18.95 -13.45 -5.27
C LYS A 873 -17.61 -14.08 -4.95
N ARG A 874 -17.27 -14.14 -3.67
CA ARG A 874 -16.07 -14.78 -3.14
C ARG A 874 -16.24 -16.30 -3.10
N ILE A 875 -15.15 -17.02 -3.38
CA ILE A 875 -15.09 -18.48 -3.24
C ILE A 875 -14.54 -18.93 -1.87
N TYR A 876 -13.85 -18.03 -1.14
CA TYR A 876 -13.33 -18.27 0.21
C TYR A 876 -13.79 -17.19 1.20
N GLY A 877 -13.91 -17.56 2.48
CA GLY A 877 -14.25 -16.64 3.57
C GLY A 877 -15.74 -16.33 3.68
N LEU A 878 -16.04 -15.12 4.14
CA LEU A 878 -17.40 -14.59 4.28
C LEU A 878 -18.04 -14.41 2.91
N GLU A 879 -19.28 -14.89 2.78
CA GLU A 879 -20.09 -14.67 1.60
C GLU A 879 -20.30 -13.17 1.35
N ASN A 880 -20.20 -12.77 0.10
CA ASN A 880 -20.50 -11.44 -0.38
C ASN A 880 -21.30 -11.52 -1.70
N LYS A 881 -21.93 -10.40 -2.04
CA LYS A 881 -22.56 -10.19 -3.34
C LYS A 881 -22.45 -8.70 -3.65
N ASP A 882 -21.27 -8.33 -4.12
CA ASP A 882 -20.95 -6.92 -4.41
C ASP A 882 -21.26 -6.62 -5.88
N PHE A 883 -21.28 -5.34 -6.26
CA PHE A 883 -21.19 -4.91 -7.67
C PHE A 883 -22.37 -5.37 -8.55
N THR A 884 -23.54 -5.59 -7.96
CA THR A 884 -24.74 -6.04 -8.71
C THR A 884 -25.33 -4.86 -9.47
N ILE A 885 -25.38 -4.93 -10.81
CA ILE A 885 -25.93 -3.86 -11.66
C ILE A 885 -27.43 -3.64 -11.36
N TYR A 886 -28.23 -4.71 -11.45
CA TYR A 886 -29.69 -4.60 -11.39
C TYR A 886 -30.23 -4.79 -9.99
N THR A 887 -29.83 -3.92 -9.05
CA THR A 887 -30.45 -3.90 -7.73
C THR A 887 -31.93 -3.45 -7.83
N PRO A 888 -32.78 -3.79 -6.84
CA PRO A 888 -34.15 -3.26 -6.80
C PRO A 888 -34.22 -1.72 -6.85
N LYS A 889 -33.24 -1.02 -6.27
CA LYS A 889 -33.20 0.45 -6.27
C LYS A 889 -32.75 0.99 -7.62
N MET A 890 -31.71 0.41 -8.23
CA MET A 890 -31.26 0.79 -9.58
C MET A 890 -32.39 0.65 -10.60
N MET A 891 -33.10 -0.49 -10.59
CA MET A 891 -34.25 -0.70 -11.49
C MET A 891 -35.38 0.33 -11.24
N GLN A 892 -35.63 0.71 -9.99
CA GLN A 892 -36.61 1.75 -9.66
C GLN A 892 -36.17 3.14 -10.11
N ALA A 893 -34.89 3.47 -9.96
CA ALA A 893 -34.30 4.73 -10.40
C ALA A 893 -34.37 4.87 -11.93
N ILE A 894 -34.05 3.81 -12.68
CA ILE A 894 -34.21 3.78 -14.15
C ILE A 894 -35.68 3.94 -14.53
N ARG A 895 -36.61 3.19 -13.91
CA ARG A 895 -38.07 3.32 -14.12
C ARG A 895 -38.56 4.74 -13.94
N LYS A 896 -38.10 5.40 -12.86
CA LYS A 896 -38.45 6.78 -12.54
C LYS A 896 -38.10 7.73 -13.70
N TYR A 897 -37.02 7.46 -14.42
CA TYR A 897 -36.60 8.25 -15.57
C TYR A 897 -37.33 7.85 -16.87
N ILE A 898 -37.36 6.57 -17.24
CA ILE A 898 -37.89 6.12 -18.54
C ILE A 898 -39.41 6.30 -18.67
N HIS A 899 -40.15 6.36 -17.56
CA HIS A 899 -41.59 6.64 -17.56
C HIS A 899 -41.93 8.13 -17.70
N THR A 900 -40.95 9.00 -17.97
CA THR A 900 -41.22 10.40 -18.30
C THR A 900 -41.42 10.60 -19.81
N ASP A 901 -42.19 11.63 -20.16
CA ASP A 901 -42.49 11.93 -21.56
C ASP A 901 -41.20 12.20 -22.35
N HIS A 902 -41.00 11.44 -23.43
CA HIS A 902 -39.85 11.55 -24.33
C HIS A 902 -38.48 11.29 -23.65
N ALA A 903 -38.44 10.42 -22.65
CA ALA A 903 -37.20 10.00 -22.01
C ALA A 903 -36.17 9.44 -23.01
N LYS A 904 -34.90 9.75 -22.78
CA LYS A 904 -33.75 9.36 -23.62
C LYS A 904 -32.64 8.80 -22.74
N MET A 905 -32.18 7.59 -23.04
CA MET A 905 -31.24 6.88 -22.19
C MET A 905 -30.11 6.20 -22.97
N ILE A 906 -28.90 6.25 -22.44
CA ILE A 906 -27.73 5.48 -22.88
C ILE A 906 -27.30 4.60 -21.70
N ILE A 907 -26.99 3.33 -21.98
CA ILE A 907 -26.36 2.40 -21.05
C ILE A 907 -25.18 1.74 -21.77
N SER A 908 -24.01 1.72 -21.14
CA SER A 908 -22.83 1.03 -21.68
C SER A 908 -22.07 0.26 -20.61
N GLY A 909 -21.68 -0.97 -20.92
CA GLY A 909 -20.82 -1.78 -20.04
C GLY A 909 -20.54 -3.16 -20.62
N ALA A 910 -19.46 -3.78 -20.18
CA ALA A 910 -19.02 -5.09 -20.66
C ALA A 910 -19.98 -6.23 -20.26
N TYR A 911 -20.72 -6.06 -19.16
CA TYR A 911 -21.44 -7.14 -18.49
C TYR A 911 -22.93 -6.86 -18.20
N ILE A 912 -23.54 -5.90 -18.90
CA ILE A 912 -24.94 -5.51 -18.68
C ILE A 912 -25.95 -6.66 -18.93
N GLY A 913 -25.60 -7.67 -19.73
CA GLY A 913 -26.37 -8.89 -19.92
C GLY A 913 -25.86 -10.06 -19.08
N THR A 914 -24.55 -10.16 -18.87
CA THR A 914 -23.91 -11.18 -18.03
C THR A 914 -24.38 -11.12 -16.59
N ASP A 915 -24.49 -9.91 -16.02
CA ASP A 915 -24.92 -9.70 -14.65
C ASP A 915 -26.29 -10.35 -14.38
N LEU A 916 -27.23 -10.29 -15.34
CA LEU A 916 -28.56 -10.92 -15.24
C LEU A 916 -28.48 -12.43 -14.96
N LYS A 917 -27.45 -13.11 -15.50
CA LYS A 917 -27.22 -14.53 -15.22
C LYS A 917 -26.54 -14.75 -13.87
N ILE A 918 -25.55 -13.93 -13.52
CA ILE A 918 -24.74 -14.11 -12.30
C ILE A 918 -25.54 -13.73 -11.03
N CYS A 919 -26.29 -12.63 -11.11
CA CYS A 919 -27.13 -12.14 -10.03
C CYS A 919 -28.30 -13.09 -9.76
N GLY A 920 -28.79 -13.77 -10.81
CA GLY A 920 -29.80 -14.84 -10.75
C GLY A 920 -31.23 -14.36 -10.44
N ASP A 921 -31.51 -13.06 -10.57
CA ASP A 921 -32.80 -12.47 -10.22
C ASP A 921 -33.76 -12.45 -11.43
N SER A 922 -34.88 -13.17 -11.31
CA SER A 922 -35.94 -13.17 -12.32
C SER A 922 -36.57 -11.79 -12.55
N LEU A 923 -36.57 -10.92 -11.54
CA LEU A 923 -37.07 -9.54 -11.66
C LEU A 923 -36.12 -8.69 -12.50
N ALA A 924 -34.80 -8.83 -12.30
CA ALA A 924 -33.79 -8.18 -13.13
C ALA A 924 -33.88 -8.64 -14.58
N LYS A 925 -34.03 -9.95 -14.81
CA LYS A 925 -34.24 -10.49 -16.15
C LYS A 925 -35.51 -9.94 -16.80
N ASN A 926 -36.63 -9.92 -16.08
CA ASN A 926 -37.88 -9.37 -16.58
C ASN A 926 -37.75 -7.88 -16.91
N PHE A 927 -37.10 -7.10 -16.04
CA PHE A 927 -36.80 -5.70 -16.27
C PHE A 927 -35.97 -5.48 -17.55
N ALA A 928 -34.89 -6.24 -17.74
CA ALA A 928 -34.09 -6.15 -18.95
C ALA A 928 -34.88 -6.48 -20.22
N GLU A 929 -35.75 -7.49 -20.16
CA GLU A 929 -36.54 -7.95 -21.31
C GLU A 929 -37.72 -7.01 -21.63
N GLN A 930 -38.47 -6.58 -20.61
CA GLN A 930 -39.73 -5.86 -20.76
C GLN A 930 -39.57 -4.35 -20.77
N GLU A 931 -38.55 -3.83 -20.09
CA GLU A 931 -38.34 -2.39 -19.96
C GLU A 931 -37.11 -1.94 -20.73
N LEU A 932 -35.98 -2.66 -20.70
CA LEU A 932 -34.78 -2.29 -21.47
C LEU A 932 -34.72 -2.89 -22.89
N HIS A 933 -35.66 -3.75 -23.26
CA HIS A 933 -35.80 -4.30 -24.62
C HIS A 933 -34.58 -5.05 -25.17
N PHE A 934 -33.85 -5.81 -24.33
CA PHE A 934 -32.75 -6.64 -24.81
C PHE A 934 -32.72 -8.05 -24.21
N LEU A 935 -32.04 -8.96 -24.93
CA LEU A 935 -31.76 -10.33 -24.52
C LEU A 935 -30.25 -10.59 -24.49
N PHE A 936 -29.76 -11.08 -23.36
CA PHE A 936 -28.38 -11.55 -23.26
C PHE A 936 -28.16 -12.85 -24.07
N ARG A 937 -27.01 -12.92 -24.77
CA ARG A 937 -26.59 -14.11 -25.52
C ARG A 937 -25.32 -14.75 -24.95
N THR A 938 -24.21 -14.02 -24.93
CA THR A 938 -22.88 -14.53 -24.53
C THR A 938 -21.96 -13.39 -24.09
N ASN A 939 -21.07 -13.66 -23.15
CA ASN A 939 -20.06 -12.74 -22.60
C ASN A 939 -18.68 -12.91 -23.23
N HIS A 940 -18.55 -13.76 -24.25
CA HIS A 940 -17.34 -13.86 -25.07
C HIS A 940 -17.68 -13.39 -26.48
N ALA A 941 -18.24 -12.19 -26.56
CA ALA A 941 -18.77 -11.67 -27.81
C ALA A 941 -17.66 -11.26 -28.77
N SER A 942 -16.55 -10.73 -28.25
CA SER A 942 -15.43 -10.26 -29.05
C SER A 942 -14.10 -10.48 -28.33
N LYS A 943 -13.04 -10.77 -29.09
CA LYS A 943 -11.64 -10.74 -28.62
C LYS A 943 -10.83 -9.62 -29.28
N LEU A 944 -11.35 -9.08 -30.38
CA LEU A 944 -10.63 -8.11 -31.20
C LEU A 944 -11.20 -6.69 -31.08
N GLY A 945 -12.31 -6.48 -30.37
CA GLY A 945 -12.89 -5.18 -30.08
C GLY A 945 -13.48 -4.39 -31.26
N GLY A 946 -13.52 -4.98 -32.45
CA GLY A 946 -13.93 -4.28 -33.67
C GLY A 946 -15.45 -4.17 -33.79
N LEU A 947 -15.95 -2.97 -34.13
CA LEU A 947 -17.39 -2.67 -34.21
C LEU A 947 -17.79 -2.08 -35.57
N TYR A 948 -19.02 -2.35 -36.01
CA TYR A 948 -19.63 -1.75 -37.21
C TYR A 948 -21.17 -1.69 -37.13
N HIS A 949 -21.80 -0.79 -37.88
CA HIS A 949 -23.26 -0.66 -37.95
C HIS A 949 -23.90 -1.59 -39.01
N PRO A 950 -25.00 -2.31 -38.70
CA PRO A 950 -25.74 -3.09 -39.67
C PRO A 950 -26.57 -2.20 -40.62
N ASN A 951 -26.94 -2.74 -41.78
CA ASN A 951 -27.63 -1.98 -42.84
C ASN A 951 -28.95 -1.31 -42.39
N GLU A 952 -29.64 -1.90 -41.43
CA GLU A 952 -30.94 -1.43 -40.92
C GLU A 952 -30.85 -0.04 -40.26
N VAL A 953 -29.73 0.27 -39.61
CA VAL A 953 -29.51 1.56 -38.93
C VAL A 953 -28.54 2.46 -39.68
N LYS A 954 -27.98 2.02 -40.82
CA LYS A 954 -26.93 2.74 -41.57
C LYS A 954 -27.30 4.12 -42.09
N ALA A 955 -28.61 4.40 -42.24
CA ALA A 955 -29.07 5.73 -42.61
C ALA A 955 -28.78 6.77 -41.52
N ASP A 956 -28.68 6.31 -40.27
CA ASP A 956 -28.64 7.13 -39.06
C ASP A 956 -27.30 7.00 -38.35
N PHE A 957 -26.66 5.85 -38.52
CA PHE A 957 -25.39 5.52 -37.90
C PHE A 957 -24.36 5.05 -38.93
N THR A 958 -23.15 5.60 -38.87
CA THR A 958 -22.05 5.28 -39.78
C THR A 958 -20.73 5.18 -39.02
N GLY A 959 -19.69 4.64 -39.66
CA GLY A 959 -18.39 4.49 -39.02
C GLY A 959 -18.11 3.08 -38.54
N ASN A 960 -16.87 2.92 -38.07
CA ASN A 960 -16.28 1.67 -37.60
C ASN A 960 -15.45 2.02 -36.38
N TYR A 961 -15.61 1.27 -35.30
CA TYR A 961 -14.97 1.60 -34.03
C TYR A 961 -14.15 0.43 -33.51
N GLN A 962 -13.36 0.71 -32.48
CA GLN A 962 -12.48 -0.22 -31.81
C GLN A 962 -12.45 0.12 -30.31
N PHE A 963 -12.80 -0.84 -29.46
CA PHE A 963 -12.54 -0.74 -28.02
C PHE A 963 -11.30 -1.57 -27.62
N GLU A 964 -10.71 -1.26 -26.47
CA GLU A 964 -9.49 -1.92 -26.01
C GLU A 964 -9.77 -3.33 -25.47
N THR A 965 -9.08 -4.33 -26.03
CA THR A 965 -9.16 -5.74 -25.60
C THR A 965 -7.77 -6.35 -25.33
N GLY A 966 -6.71 -5.54 -25.43
CA GLY A 966 -5.33 -5.89 -25.12
C GLY A 966 -4.73 -4.92 -24.10
N TYR A 967 -3.42 -4.69 -24.18
CA TYR A 967 -2.73 -3.76 -23.30
C TYR A 967 -2.77 -2.33 -23.84
N ASN A 968 -3.20 -1.41 -22.98
CA ASN A 968 -3.09 0.03 -23.19
C ASN A 968 -2.61 0.68 -21.88
N PRO A 969 -1.76 1.70 -21.92
CA PRO A 969 -1.27 2.36 -20.71
C PRO A 969 -2.32 3.25 -20.01
N GLU A 970 -3.42 3.61 -20.68
CA GLU A 970 -4.43 4.55 -20.17
C GLU A 970 -5.85 3.94 -20.09
N ILE A 971 -6.15 2.95 -20.93
CA ILE A 971 -7.47 2.33 -21.04
C ILE A 971 -7.40 0.92 -20.47
N TYR A 972 -8.31 0.57 -19.56
CA TYR A 972 -8.40 -0.79 -19.04
C TYR A 972 -8.89 -1.76 -20.13
N LYS A 973 -8.47 -3.02 -20.00
CA LYS A 973 -8.80 -4.08 -20.95
C LYS A 973 -10.24 -4.54 -20.76
N VAL A 974 -10.92 -4.89 -21.86
CA VAL A 974 -12.23 -5.55 -21.84
C VAL A 974 -12.06 -6.98 -22.34
N GLU A 975 -12.03 -7.97 -21.44
CA GLU A 975 -11.72 -9.37 -21.80
C GLU A 975 -12.94 -10.11 -22.34
N ALA A 976 -14.12 -9.80 -21.81
CA ALA A 976 -15.33 -10.59 -21.97
C ALA A 976 -16.58 -9.71 -22.21
N PRO A 977 -16.64 -8.97 -23.34
CA PRO A 977 -17.77 -8.10 -23.66
C PRO A 977 -19.02 -8.91 -24.02
N ASP A 978 -20.18 -8.32 -23.76
CA ASP A 978 -21.50 -8.92 -23.96
C ASP A 978 -22.01 -8.81 -25.40
N ALA A 979 -22.68 -9.88 -25.86
CA ALA A 979 -23.58 -9.84 -26.98
C ALA A 979 -25.03 -9.74 -26.48
N ILE A 980 -25.72 -8.69 -26.91
CA ILE A 980 -27.11 -8.39 -26.56
C ILE A 980 -27.95 -8.22 -27.82
N GLU A 981 -29.10 -8.88 -27.90
CA GLU A 981 -30.02 -8.81 -29.06
C GLU A 981 -31.29 -8.01 -28.70
N PRO A 982 -31.90 -7.28 -29.64
CA PRO A 982 -33.14 -6.55 -29.39
C PRO A 982 -34.30 -7.48 -29.02
N LEU A 983 -35.22 -6.99 -28.19
CA LEU A 983 -36.46 -7.68 -27.84
C LEU A 983 -37.68 -6.76 -27.92
N GLY A 984 -38.68 -7.20 -28.69
CA GLY A 984 -39.94 -6.47 -28.88
C GLY A 984 -39.95 -5.59 -30.11
N ASP A 985 -41.09 -4.97 -30.38
CA ASP A 985 -41.26 -4.04 -31.49
C ASP A 985 -40.47 -2.75 -31.22
N ASN A 986 -39.97 -2.11 -32.30
CA ASN A 986 -39.15 -0.89 -32.26
C ASN A 986 -37.75 -1.04 -31.64
N ALA A 987 -37.33 -2.26 -31.26
CA ALA A 987 -35.96 -2.55 -30.87
C ALA A 987 -35.16 -3.11 -32.05
N ASN A 988 -33.97 -2.55 -32.33
CA ASN A 988 -33.12 -2.97 -33.45
C ASN A 988 -31.65 -3.11 -33.04
N VAL A 989 -30.87 -3.88 -33.81
CA VAL A 989 -29.42 -3.98 -33.61
C VAL A 989 -28.74 -2.67 -34.03
N LEU A 990 -28.01 -2.04 -33.11
CA LEU A 990 -27.25 -0.82 -33.36
C LEU A 990 -25.86 -1.10 -33.93
N LEU A 991 -25.13 -2.02 -33.30
CA LEU A 991 -23.74 -2.35 -33.60
C LEU A 991 -23.57 -3.86 -33.66
N ARG A 992 -22.59 -4.31 -34.42
CA ARG A 992 -22.15 -5.70 -34.48
C ARG A 992 -20.64 -5.79 -34.27
N TYR A 993 -20.21 -6.86 -33.61
CA TYR A 993 -18.81 -7.24 -33.53
C TYR A 993 -18.33 -7.69 -34.92
N ARG A 994 -17.24 -7.10 -35.41
CA ARG A 994 -16.79 -7.21 -36.80
C ARG A 994 -16.34 -8.63 -37.15
N GLU A 995 -15.76 -9.34 -36.21
CA GLU A 995 -15.17 -10.66 -36.44
C GLU A 995 -16.20 -11.80 -36.54
N ASN A 996 -17.39 -11.64 -35.97
CA ASN A 996 -18.36 -12.73 -35.87
C ASN A 996 -19.84 -12.31 -36.03
N ASN A 997 -20.11 -11.03 -36.25
CA ASN A 997 -21.43 -10.45 -36.49
C ASN A 997 -22.43 -10.55 -35.32
N LYS A 998 -22.02 -10.96 -34.12
CA LYS A 998 -22.88 -10.90 -32.93
C LYS A 998 -23.28 -9.44 -32.66
N SER A 999 -24.49 -9.23 -32.16
CA SER A 999 -24.95 -7.88 -31.79
C SER A 999 -24.18 -7.34 -30.59
N ALA A 1000 -23.61 -6.14 -30.75
CA ALA A 1000 -22.82 -5.41 -29.77
C ALA A 1000 -23.59 -4.27 -29.10
N GLY A 1001 -24.79 -3.95 -29.61
CA GLY A 1001 -25.63 -2.92 -29.03
C GLY A 1001 -27.03 -2.92 -29.62
N VAL A 1002 -27.98 -2.36 -28.88
CA VAL A 1002 -29.40 -2.31 -29.20
C VAL A 1002 -29.87 -0.85 -29.15
N VAL A 1003 -30.71 -0.45 -30.10
CA VAL A 1003 -31.51 0.77 -30.01
C VAL A 1003 -32.98 0.42 -29.80
N TYR A 1004 -33.69 1.26 -29.06
CA TYR A 1004 -35.13 1.21 -28.90
C TYR A 1004 -35.74 2.59 -29.24
N ASP A 1005 -36.75 2.62 -30.10
CA ASP A 1005 -37.46 3.84 -30.52
C ASP A 1005 -38.98 3.69 -30.31
N GLY A 1006 -39.41 3.60 -29.05
CA GLY A 1006 -40.80 3.32 -28.67
C GLY A 1006 -41.46 4.42 -27.85
N ASP A 1007 -42.03 4.07 -26.69
CA ASP A 1007 -42.61 5.03 -25.74
C ASP A 1007 -41.54 5.99 -25.18
N TYR A 1008 -40.33 5.49 -24.95
CA TYR A 1008 -39.10 6.24 -24.77
C TYR A 1008 -38.02 5.83 -25.79
N GLN A 1009 -36.87 6.50 -25.81
CA GLN A 1009 -35.74 6.16 -26.69
C GLN A 1009 -34.54 5.69 -25.88
N SER A 1010 -33.89 4.61 -26.28
CA SER A 1010 -32.67 4.15 -25.63
C SER A 1010 -31.63 3.54 -26.55
N ILE A 1011 -30.39 3.54 -26.05
CA ILE A 1011 -29.24 2.92 -26.66
C ILE A 1011 -28.51 2.11 -25.58
N LEU A 1012 -28.33 0.81 -25.82
CA LEU A 1012 -27.59 -0.10 -24.94
C LEU A 1012 -26.36 -0.62 -25.69
N LEU A 1013 -25.19 -0.57 -25.06
CA LEU A 1013 -23.94 -1.08 -25.58
C LEU A 1013 -23.43 -2.22 -24.70
N GLY A 1014 -23.14 -3.38 -25.30
CA GLY A 1014 -22.55 -4.55 -24.64
C GLY A 1014 -21.04 -4.44 -24.43
N PHE A 1015 -20.50 -3.22 -24.51
CA PHE A 1015 -19.12 -2.87 -24.24
C PHE A 1015 -19.08 -1.48 -23.58
N PRO A 1016 -18.05 -1.15 -22.80
CA PRO A 1016 -17.91 0.18 -22.19
C PRO A 1016 -17.56 1.26 -23.22
N PHE A 1017 -18.31 2.37 -23.26
CA PHE A 1017 -18.06 3.45 -24.21
C PHE A 1017 -16.70 4.14 -23.99
N GLU A 1018 -16.30 4.28 -22.73
CA GLU A 1018 -15.04 4.86 -22.29
C GLU A 1018 -13.81 4.13 -22.84
N THR A 1019 -13.95 2.84 -23.20
CA THR A 1019 -12.87 1.98 -23.72
C THR A 1019 -12.62 2.10 -25.22
N LEU A 1020 -13.43 2.90 -25.94
CA LEU A 1020 -13.14 3.25 -27.32
C LEU A 1020 -11.79 3.97 -27.40
N VAL A 1021 -10.88 3.44 -28.23
CA VAL A 1021 -9.45 3.76 -28.19
C VAL A 1021 -9.16 5.22 -28.51
N SER A 1022 -9.93 5.82 -29.44
CA SER A 1022 -9.71 7.20 -29.86
C SER A 1022 -10.79 8.15 -29.36
N GLN A 1023 -10.39 9.37 -28.98
CA GLN A 1023 -11.35 10.43 -28.63
C GLN A 1023 -12.28 10.77 -29.80
N GLN A 1024 -11.77 10.70 -31.03
CA GLN A 1024 -12.55 10.99 -32.23
C GLN A 1024 -13.70 9.99 -32.42
N ASP A 1025 -13.45 8.70 -32.17
CA ASP A 1025 -14.47 7.65 -32.24
C ASP A 1025 -15.54 7.83 -31.16
N ARG A 1026 -15.13 8.19 -29.93
CA ARG A 1026 -16.06 8.55 -28.85
C ARG A 1026 -16.94 9.72 -29.25
N ASP A 1027 -16.35 10.80 -29.75
CA ASP A 1027 -17.07 12.01 -30.15
C ASP A 1027 -18.07 11.73 -31.30
N GLU A 1028 -17.66 10.97 -32.32
CA GLU A 1028 -18.51 10.66 -33.48
C GLU A 1028 -19.64 9.66 -33.14
N LEU A 1029 -19.37 8.61 -32.37
CA LEU A 1029 -20.44 7.70 -31.94
C LEU A 1029 -21.45 8.46 -31.05
N MET A 1030 -20.97 9.25 -30.09
CA MET A 1030 -21.83 10.07 -29.23
C MET A 1030 -22.70 11.05 -30.03
N LYS A 1031 -22.12 11.69 -31.05
CA LYS A 1031 -22.85 12.58 -31.97
C LYS A 1031 -24.03 11.87 -32.64
N GLN A 1032 -23.81 10.66 -33.16
CA GLN A 1032 -24.85 9.90 -33.86
C GLN A 1032 -25.94 9.42 -32.88
N MET A 1033 -25.56 8.99 -31.68
CA MET A 1033 -26.51 8.67 -30.59
C MET A 1033 -27.42 9.87 -30.25
N LEU A 1034 -26.83 11.05 -30.11
CA LEU A 1034 -27.57 12.30 -29.86
C LEU A 1034 -28.46 12.73 -31.04
N GLN A 1035 -28.07 12.44 -32.28
CA GLN A 1035 -28.89 12.71 -33.47
C GLN A 1035 -30.10 11.78 -33.55
N PHE A 1036 -29.93 10.50 -33.20
CA PHE A 1036 -31.04 9.54 -33.09
C PHE A 1036 -32.12 10.07 -32.13
N PHE A 1037 -31.72 10.55 -30.95
CA PHE A 1037 -32.64 11.14 -29.97
C PHE A 1037 -33.35 12.44 -30.41
N LYS A 1038 -32.97 13.05 -31.54
CA LYS A 1038 -33.63 14.25 -32.09
C LYS A 1038 -34.69 13.92 -33.13
N LYS A 1039 -34.74 12.68 -33.62
CA LYS A 1039 -35.73 12.28 -34.63
C LYS A 1039 -37.12 12.23 -34.01
N LYS A 1040 -38.11 12.72 -34.75
CA LYS A 1040 -39.51 12.50 -34.40
C LYS A 1040 -39.82 11.01 -34.57
N LYS A 1041 -40.55 10.43 -33.61
CA LYS A 1041 -41.01 9.03 -33.63
C LYS A 1041 -41.56 8.69 -35.03
N LYS A 1042 -41.10 7.58 -35.59
CA LYS A 1042 -41.61 7.08 -36.88
C LYS A 1042 -43.02 6.51 -36.74
#